data_AF-A0A928HA65-F1
#
_entry.id   AF-A0A928HA65-F1
#
_cell.length_a   1.000
_cell.length_b   1.000
_cell.length_c   1.000
_cell.angle_alpha   90.00
_cell.angle_beta   90.00
_cell.angle_gamma   90.00
#
_symmetry.space_group_name_H-M   'P 1'
#
loop_
_entity.id
_entity.type
_entity.pdbx_description
1 polymer ?
#
loop_
_entity_poly.entity_id
_entity_poly.type
_entity_poly.pdbx_seq_one_letter_code
_entity_poly.pdbx_strand_id
1 'polypeptide(L)'
;MIRTNAFLCLCVSAIAVHGAVAGVTLKAPSEGAVVPQLWPEQKEFCETPLGKRISVVRTDNESSGRTTELMVRRCSAMPVRLEWEGDSGRYHVTVSREPDGKVFYSQNVSSNAVELTGLLEIARDWKWTVSDGESSATGRFSTEDYAPRIVRWPGVSNVRDIGGRMGLDGRRVKQGLIFRSGGLNDNSNYKYYTYDEIIAMHKTGTLSKAGIGKSRHLGAEYAAKLRSGEGIDRNHIRLIKSPPSKPGAPRLTEESRAYVQSNFGIKVDLDLRGDWECFGMAGSPLGDDILWRHYPCWGSYGAFVKPLGRASLAAAFSLLLDERNYPMVIHCIGGTDRTGTYAYLINGLLGVSEDELILDYDISFIGGRGPDERHRRWQKSLADAVRALPGDTIPEKLKGYFISLGFTAEEVERVREFLLEPKAVPSARKADVVIYGATSAGLAAAVQVRRMGLEPLVVEPSPCIGGLTTGGLGQTDSGIKESFGGIARQFYKDIKAYYEKDDSWVFQKRCEYRPRKMTCWESGEDSMWTFEPSAARKVLDGWVRKNRIAIFCNERLDRTQDGVEKSGARIVSIRTESGRRFRAKMFLDCTYEGDLIAAAGVSYTIGREPNSKYGETINGIQRALMKNHQLNEGVDPYVRKGDPSSGLLPGIELDVDVPDGSGDSRVQAYCYRMCLTDDPRNRIPFEKPQGYRELDYELLLRNLEAGPLCPKHGGMPWINSPMPNRKTDTNNRTGFSTDFIGGADRWPEASYAEREEIALRHLKYQKGLMWTLANNPRVPERIRNEVARWGMCKDEFVGERGGGWQYQLYVREARRMVGEYVMTEHECRGNRVAPRPVALATYGMDSHNCRRYVTKKGFVLNEGNIEDYSRNPPGKPFERFQPYPIDYGAIVPKRGECSNLLVPVCVSASHIAFGSIRMEPVFFALGQAAATAASQAIEDCCAVQDVDYGRLRERLLKDGQRLSLKRKDY
;
A
#
# COMPACT_ATOMS: atom_id res chain seq x y z
N MET A 1 59.11 48.42 -3.44
CA MET A 1 58.88 47.10 -4.08
C MET A 1 58.92 46.04 -2.99
N ILE A 2 57.78 45.72 -2.39
CA ILE A 2 57.64 44.64 -1.41
C ILE A 2 56.31 43.96 -1.72
N ARG A 3 56.37 42.67 -2.05
CA ARG A 3 55.23 41.77 -2.21
C ARG A 3 55.24 40.82 -1.02
N THR A 4 54.12 40.73 -0.31
CA THR A 4 53.57 39.44 0.13
C THR A 4 52.10 39.60 0.51
N ASN A 5 51.27 38.72 -0.05
CA ASN A 5 49.86 38.56 0.25
C ASN A 5 49.66 37.90 1.62
N ALA A 6 48.65 38.35 2.35
CA ALA A 6 47.92 37.55 3.32
C ALA A 6 46.47 38.05 3.39
N PHE A 7 45.52 37.13 3.24
CA PHE A 7 44.11 37.32 3.57
C PHE A 7 43.83 36.48 4.82
N LEU A 8 43.25 37.07 5.88
CA LEU A 8 42.34 36.36 6.79
C LEU A 8 41.48 37.34 7.63
N CYS A 9 40.16 37.10 7.58
CA CYS A 9 39.08 37.31 8.56
C CYS A 9 39.10 38.50 9.55
N LEU A 10 37.98 39.25 9.60
CA LEU A 10 37.01 39.24 10.72
C LEU A 10 35.88 40.27 10.54
N CYS A 11 34.67 39.87 10.97
CA CYS A 11 33.42 40.64 11.00
C CYS A 11 33.47 41.85 11.94
N VAL A 12 32.60 42.85 11.72
CA VAL A 12 31.57 43.39 12.65
C VAL A 12 31.03 44.74 12.13
N SER A 13 29.76 44.68 11.71
CA SER A 13 28.63 45.59 11.99
C SER A 13 28.63 47.09 11.64
N ALA A 14 27.51 47.42 10.97
CA ALA A 14 26.64 48.59 11.17
C ALA A 14 26.97 49.91 10.46
N ILE A 15 26.32 50.11 9.30
CA ILE A 15 25.46 51.29 9.08
C ILE A 15 24.17 50.79 8.39
N ALA A 16 23.10 50.71 9.17
CA ALA A 16 21.75 50.56 8.68
C ALA A 16 21.26 51.93 8.20
N VAL A 17 21.03 52.07 6.89
CA VAL A 17 20.15 53.11 6.36
C VAL A 17 18.79 52.43 6.15
N HIS A 18 17.90 52.60 7.12
CA HIS A 18 16.48 52.31 6.97
C HIS A 18 15.88 53.35 6.01
N GLY A 19 15.88 53.03 4.72
CA GLY A 19 14.81 53.46 3.82
C GLY A 19 13.74 52.37 3.85
N ALA A 20 12.64 52.60 4.56
CA ALA A 20 11.47 51.74 4.47
C ALA A 20 10.98 51.75 3.02
N VAL A 21 11.07 50.62 2.33
CA VAL A 21 10.37 50.43 1.07
C VAL A 21 8.89 50.35 1.45
N ALA A 22 8.14 51.43 1.18
CA ALA A 22 6.69 51.45 1.30
C ALA A 22 6.13 50.44 0.28
N GLY A 23 5.78 49.25 0.74
CA GLY A 23 5.26 48.19 -0.13
C GLY A 23 4.66 47.04 0.66
N VAL A 24 3.63 46.41 0.09
CA VAL A 24 2.95 45.26 0.69
C VAL A 24 3.91 44.07 0.82
N THR A 25 3.99 43.47 2.00
CA THR A 25 4.83 42.28 2.27
C THR A 25 4.00 41.13 2.83
N LEU A 26 4.10 39.94 2.26
CA LEU A 26 3.33 38.76 2.71
C LEU A 26 3.92 38.17 4.00
N LYS A 27 3.04 37.72 4.92
CA LYS A 27 3.41 37.09 6.19
C LYS A 27 3.04 35.62 6.25
N ALA A 28 1.81 35.30 5.90
CA ALA A 28 1.31 33.93 5.95
C ALA A 28 0.29 33.69 4.83
N PRO A 29 0.24 32.49 4.25
CA PRO A 29 1.20 31.39 4.40
C PRO A 29 2.56 31.72 3.75
N SER A 30 3.65 31.11 4.23
CA SER A 30 4.97 31.28 3.61
C SER A 30 5.02 30.64 2.22
N GLU A 31 5.90 31.13 1.34
CA GLU A 31 6.02 30.61 -0.03
C GLU A 31 6.26 29.09 -0.02
N GLY A 32 5.41 28.35 -0.73
CA GLY A 32 5.46 26.90 -0.83
C GLY A 32 4.98 26.13 0.40
N ALA A 33 4.35 26.80 1.37
CA ALA A 33 3.78 26.13 2.54
C ALA A 33 2.63 25.19 2.14
N VAL A 34 2.48 24.09 2.88
CA VAL A 34 1.29 23.23 2.82
C VAL A 34 0.35 23.64 3.96
N VAL A 35 -0.80 24.20 3.62
CA VAL A 35 -1.78 24.70 4.60
C VAL A 35 -2.76 23.60 5.01
N PRO A 36 -2.98 23.40 6.33
CA PRO A 36 -3.93 22.42 6.80
C PRO A 36 -5.37 22.80 6.45
N GLN A 37 -6.22 21.79 6.24
CA GLN A 37 -7.65 21.98 5.96
C GLN A 37 -8.55 21.42 7.07
N LEU A 38 -7.97 20.65 7.99
CA LEU A 38 -8.65 20.09 9.15
C LEU A 38 -8.15 20.73 10.43
N TRP A 39 -9.05 20.90 11.38
CA TRP A 39 -8.66 21.17 12.77
C TRP A 39 -7.88 19.98 13.35
N PRO A 40 -6.97 20.18 14.32
CA PRO A 40 -6.21 19.10 14.94
C PRO A 40 -7.08 17.91 15.41
N GLU A 41 -8.25 18.18 15.96
CA GLU A 41 -9.19 17.17 16.45
C GLU A 41 -9.87 16.40 15.31
N GLN A 42 -10.14 17.07 14.18
CA GLN A 42 -10.66 16.42 12.97
C GLN A 42 -9.59 15.52 12.34
N LYS A 43 -8.33 15.97 12.36
CA LYS A 43 -7.18 15.20 11.88
C LYS A 43 -6.97 13.95 12.74
N GLU A 44 -6.94 14.09 14.06
CA GLU A 44 -6.85 12.96 15.00
C GLU A 44 -7.97 11.95 14.76
N PHE A 45 -9.20 12.42 14.55
CA PHE A 45 -10.33 11.54 14.22
C PHE A 45 -10.10 10.76 12.92
N CYS A 46 -9.60 11.41 11.87
CA CYS A 46 -9.32 10.76 10.59
C CYS A 46 -8.20 9.71 10.71
N GLU A 47 -7.14 10.03 11.46
CA GLU A 47 -5.98 9.16 11.71
C GLU A 47 -6.27 8.00 12.66
N THR A 48 -7.31 8.12 13.49
CA THR A 48 -7.72 7.05 14.41
C THR A 48 -8.27 5.84 13.64
N PRO A 49 -7.87 4.59 13.98
CA PRO A 49 -8.40 3.39 13.32
C PRO A 49 -9.93 3.28 13.37
N LEU A 50 -10.55 2.80 12.29
CA LEU A 50 -12.01 2.73 12.07
C LEU A 50 -12.80 2.29 13.33
N GLY A 51 -12.38 1.19 13.97
CA GLY A 51 -13.07 0.61 15.14
C GLY A 51 -13.02 1.49 16.40
N LYS A 52 -12.07 2.42 16.49
CA LYS A 52 -11.77 3.23 17.68
C LYS A 52 -12.24 4.68 17.58
N ARG A 53 -12.61 5.20 16.41
CA ARG A 53 -13.02 6.61 16.21
C ARG A 53 -14.15 7.10 17.13
N ILE A 54 -15.03 6.21 17.58
CA ILE A 54 -16.12 6.57 18.50
C ILE A 54 -15.61 7.01 19.88
N SER A 55 -14.47 6.47 20.34
CA SER A 55 -13.92 6.82 21.65
C SER A 55 -13.40 8.25 21.66
N VAL A 56 -12.80 8.70 20.55
CA VAL A 56 -12.32 10.08 20.35
C VAL A 56 -13.47 11.08 20.55
N VAL A 57 -14.66 10.77 20.03
CA VAL A 57 -15.83 11.64 20.19
C VAL A 57 -16.46 11.56 21.58
N ARG A 58 -16.35 10.42 22.28
CA ARG A 58 -16.93 10.20 23.62
C ARG A 58 -16.09 10.81 24.76
N THR A 59 -14.76 10.78 24.68
CA THR A 59 -13.85 11.30 25.72
C THR A 59 -13.98 12.82 25.95
N ASP A 60 -14.42 13.56 24.94
CA ASP A 60 -14.59 15.02 25.03
C ASP A 60 -15.93 15.44 25.68
N ASN A 61 -16.98 14.62 25.56
CA ASN A 61 -18.30 14.96 26.08
C ASN A 61 -18.40 14.78 27.61
N GLU A 62 -17.50 14.01 28.21
CA GLU A 62 -17.52 13.73 29.65
C GLU A 62 -16.71 14.75 30.48
N SER A 63 -15.92 15.65 29.86
CA SER A 63 -14.91 16.43 30.58
C SER A 63 -14.96 17.96 30.47
N SER A 64 -15.85 18.60 29.70
CA SER A 64 -16.01 20.06 29.84
C SER A 64 -17.34 20.63 29.34
N GLY A 65 -17.98 21.46 30.17
CA GLY A 65 -19.02 22.40 29.77
C GLY A 65 -18.49 23.54 28.89
N ARG A 66 -17.87 23.21 27.75
CA ARG A 66 -17.35 24.17 26.76
C ARG A 66 -18.25 24.22 25.53
N THR A 67 -19.15 25.21 25.59
CA THR A 67 -19.50 26.22 24.57
C THR A 67 -19.50 25.83 23.07
N THR A 68 -20.54 26.31 22.39
CA THR A 68 -20.85 26.37 20.95
C THR A 68 -19.67 26.42 19.95
N GLU A 69 -18.51 26.94 20.35
CA GLU A 69 -17.30 27.06 19.53
C GLU A 69 -16.69 25.71 19.11
N LEU A 70 -16.70 24.71 20.00
CA LEU A 70 -16.17 23.37 19.72
C LEU A 70 -17.07 22.60 18.72
N MET A 71 -18.38 22.82 18.77
CA MET A 71 -19.31 22.29 17.77
C MET A 71 -19.17 22.98 16.41
N VAL A 72 -18.90 24.29 16.38
CA VAL A 72 -18.64 25.03 15.15
C VAL A 72 -17.35 24.54 14.48
N ARG A 73 -16.26 24.37 15.24
CA ARG A 73 -15.00 23.80 14.72
C ARG A 73 -15.16 22.38 14.19
N ARG A 74 -15.96 21.54 14.84
CA ARG A 74 -16.26 20.17 14.37
C ARG A 74 -16.99 20.13 13.02
N CYS A 75 -17.78 21.16 12.71
CA CYS A 75 -18.64 21.21 11.51
C CYS A 75 -18.11 22.11 10.39
N SER A 76 -16.90 22.66 10.49
CA SER A 76 -16.30 23.49 9.44
C SER A 76 -14.86 23.07 9.13
N ALA A 77 -14.37 23.42 7.95
CA ALA A 77 -12.94 23.38 7.66
C ALA A 77 -12.17 24.34 8.59
N MET A 78 -10.88 24.08 8.75
CA MET A 78 -9.95 25.05 9.34
C MET A 78 -9.82 26.24 8.38
N PRO A 79 -10.02 27.49 8.84
CA PRO A 79 -9.81 28.67 8.00
C PRO A 79 -8.36 28.80 7.54
N VAL A 80 -8.16 29.09 6.26
CA VAL A 80 -6.86 29.48 5.72
C VAL A 80 -6.72 30.99 5.88
N ARG A 81 -5.82 31.41 6.75
CA ARG A 81 -5.54 32.82 7.02
C ARG A 81 -4.44 33.32 6.10
N LEU A 82 -4.77 34.33 5.30
CA LEU A 82 -3.85 35.08 4.45
C LEU A 82 -3.52 36.39 5.16
N GLU A 83 -2.25 36.65 5.43
CA GLU A 83 -1.79 37.81 6.22
C GLU A 83 -0.66 38.55 5.52
N TRP A 84 -0.67 39.88 5.60
CA TRP A 84 0.36 40.74 5.04
C TRP A 84 0.62 41.97 5.95
N GLU A 85 1.69 42.69 5.66
CA GLU A 85 1.99 44.00 6.22
C GLU A 85 1.88 45.07 5.13
N GLY A 86 1.35 46.23 5.50
CA GLY A 86 1.23 47.42 4.67
C GLY A 86 0.44 48.52 5.40
N ASP A 87 0.59 49.75 4.92
CA ASP A 87 0.07 50.95 5.60
C ASP A 87 -1.13 51.61 4.89
N SER A 88 -1.58 51.07 3.73
CA SER A 88 -2.62 51.71 2.90
C SER A 88 -4.03 51.67 3.52
N GLY A 89 -4.29 50.70 4.40
CA GLY A 89 -5.60 50.45 5.00
C GLY A 89 -6.68 49.97 4.01
N ARG A 90 -6.36 49.79 2.72
CA ARG A 90 -7.25 49.25 1.69
C ARG A 90 -6.46 48.39 0.70
N TYR A 91 -6.90 47.15 0.51
CA TYR A 91 -6.25 46.17 -0.35
C TYR A 91 -7.24 45.46 -1.24
N HIS A 92 -6.80 45.05 -2.43
CA HIS A 92 -7.46 44.06 -3.25
C HIS A 92 -6.75 42.71 -3.09
N VAL A 93 -7.48 41.68 -2.69
CA VAL A 93 -6.94 40.33 -2.50
C VAL A 93 -7.59 39.38 -3.51
N THR A 94 -6.75 38.69 -4.28
CA THR A 94 -7.18 37.67 -5.24
C THR A 94 -6.52 36.33 -4.92
N VAL A 95 -7.27 35.24 -4.99
CA VAL A 95 -6.80 33.87 -4.78
C VAL A 95 -7.26 33.00 -5.94
N SER A 96 -6.31 32.37 -6.62
CA SER A 96 -6.54 31.55 -7.79
C SER A 96 -5.87 30.18 -7.68
N ARG A 97 -6.51 29.16 -8.23
CA ARG A 97 -5.96 27.80 -8.35
C ARG A 97 -4.90 27.75 -9.45
N GLU A 98 -3.83 27.01 -9.22
CA GLU A 98 -2.79 26.73 -10.22
C GLU A 98 -2.93 25.30 -10.76
N PRO A 99 -2.62 25.06 -12.05
CA PRO A 99 -2.16 26.03 -13.05
C PRO A 99 -3.28 26.72 -13.84
N ASP A 100 -4.55 26.38 -13.60
CA ASP A 100 -5.65 26.83 -14.47
C ASP A 100 -6.10 28.29 -14.25
N GLY A 101 -5.59 28.95 -13.22
CA GLY A 101 -5.85 30.36 -12.93
C GLY A 101 -7.28 30.63 -12.45
N LYS A 102 -8.08 29.60 -12.13
CA LYS A 102 -9.47 29.80 -11.69
C LYS A 102 -9.48 30.59 -10.39
N VAL A 103 -10.15 31.74 -10.38
CA VAL A 103 -10.27 32.61 -9.20
C VAL A 103 -11.36 32.08 -8.27
N PHE A 104 -11.01 31.88 -6.99
CA PHE A 104 -11.91 31.41 -5.94
C PHE A 104 -12.24 32.50 -4.91
N TYR A 105 -11.43 33.55 -4.84
CA TYR A 105 -11.67 34.71 -3.99
C TYR A 105 -11.12 35.96 -4.66
N SER A 106 -11.91 37.04 -4.73
CA SER A 106 -11.46 38.34 -5.21
C SER A 106 -12.29 39.44 -4.56
N GLN A 107 -11.72 40.15 -3.60
CA GLN A 107 -12.46 41.20 -2.87
C GLN A 107 -11.54 42.34 -2.43
N ASN A 108 -12.15 43.53 -2.28
CA ASN A 108 -11.53 44.66 -1.60
C ASN A 108 -11.72 44.49 -0.09
N VAL A 109 -10.65 44.69 0.68
CA VAL A 109 -10.63 44.53 2.13
C VAL A 109 -9.94 45.71 2.80
N SER A 110 -10.37 46.06 4.01
CA SER A 110 -9.82 47.14 4.82
C SER A 110 -9.01 46.63 6.03
N SER A 111 -8.56 45.38 5.97
CA SER A 111 -7.77 44.69 6.99
C SER A 111 -6.49 44.16 6.36
N ASN A 112 -5.48 43.87 7.19
CA ASN A 112 -4.21 43.25 6.78
C ASN A 112 -4.26 41.71 6.77
N ALA A 113 -5.47 41.14 6.79
CA ALA A 113 -5.68 39.70 6.77
C ALA A 113 -7.06 39.33 6.20
N VAL A 114 -7.16 38.14 5.60
CA VAL A 114 -8.40 37.50 5.14
C VAL A 114 -8.41 36.04 5.58
N GLU A 115 -9.58 35.53 5.99
CA GLU A 115 -9.78 34.12 6.31
C GLU A 115 -10.69 33.44 5.29
N LEU A 116 -10.19 32.36 4.67
CA LEU A 116 -10.92 31.55 3.71
C LEU A 116 -11.34 30.25 4.39
N THR A 117 -12.64 30.06 4.62
CA THR A 117 -13.15 28.85 5.28
C THR A 117 -13.84 27.91 4.29
N GLY A 118 -13.25 26.74 4.03
CA GLY A 118 -13.86 25.67 3.22
C GLY A 118 -14.09 26.01 1.74
N LEU A 119 -13.50 27.10 1.25
CA LEU A 119 -13.56 27.52 -0.15
C LEU A 119 -12.54 26.77 -1.01
N LEU A 120 -11.33 26.57 -0.48
CA LEU A 120 -10.24 25.96 -1.22
C LEU A 120 -10.49 24.45 -1.40
N GLU A 121 -10.12 23.98 -2.58
CA GLU A 121 -9.97 22.56 -2.86
C GLU A 121 -8.72 22.00 -2.16
N ILE A 122 -8.79 20.73 -1.74
CA ILE A 122 -7.66 19.99 -1.17
C ILE A 122 -6.72 19.51 -2.27
N ALA A 123 -5.48 19.16 -1.92
CA ALA A 123 -4.46 18.68 -2.87
C ALA A 123 -4.26 19.61 -4.09
N ARG A 124 -4.34 20.93 -3.89
CA ARG A 124 -4.17 21.94 -4.94
C ARG A 124 -3.09 22.94 -4.59
N ASP A 125 -2.47 23.47 -5.64
CA ASP A 125 -1.61 24.62 -5.57
C ASP A 125 -2.41 25.90 -5.78
N TRP A 126 -2.07 26.93 -5.02
CA TRP A 126 -2.76 28.19 -4.96
C TRP A 126 -1.77 29.33 -5.13
N LYS A 127 -2.19 30.32 -5.90
CA LYS A 127 -1.56 31.63 -6.01
C LYS A 127 -2.48 32.64 -5.37
N TRP A 128 -1.92 33.53 -4.56
CA TRP A 128 -2.66 34.66 -4.02
C TRP A 128 -1.88 35.95 -4.20
N THR A 129 -2.59 37.05 -4.40
CA THR A 129 -2.02 38.37 -4.62
C THR A 129 -2.75 39.38 -3.76
N VAL A 130 -1.98 40.27 -3.14
CA VAL A 130 -2.47 41.43 -2.40
C VAL A 130 -1.92 42.68 -3.09
N SER A 131 -2.77 43.66 -3.36
CA SER A 131 -2.36 44.96 -3.89
C SER A 131 -3.05 46.09 -3.16
N ASP A 132 -2.34 47.19 -2.91
CA ASP A 132 -2.90 48.44 -2.39
C ASP A 132 -3.23 49.47 -3.49
N GLY A 133 -3.02 49.12 -4.76
CA GLY A 133 -3.17 50.00 -5.92
C GLY A 133 -1.87 50.63 -6.43
N GLU A 134 -0.82 50.73 -5.58
CA GLU A 134 0.51 51.25 -5.96
C GLU A 134 1.57 50.14 -5.97
N SER A 135 1.46 49.20 -5.04
CA SER A 135 2.32 48.04 -4.85
C SER A 135 1.50 46.76 -4.83
N SER A 136 2.16 45.62 -5.09
CA SER A 136 1.53 44.31 -5.01
C SER A 136 2.54 43.24 -4.61
N ALA A 137 2.06 42.24 -3.86
CA ALA A 137 2.84 41.06 -3.52
C ALA A 137 2.05 39.79 -3.84
N THR A 138 2.75 38.77 -4.33
CA THR A 138 2.18 37.48 -4.73
C THR A 138 2.88 36.36 -3.99
N GLY A 139 2.09 35.42 -3.46
CA GLY A 139 2.58 34.24 -2.78
C GLY A 139 1.94 32.96 -3.31
N ARG A 140 2.56 31.84 -3.00
CA ARG A 140 2.06 30.50 -3.33
C ARG A 140 2.04 29.58 -2.13
N PHE A 141 1.04 28.72 -2.09
CA PHE A 141 0.92 27.65 -1.10
C PHE A 141 0.14 26.48 -1.69
N SER A 142 0.17 25.33 -1.02
CA SER A 142 -0.60 24.15 -1.40
C SER A 142 -1.54 23.74 -0.27
N THR A 143 -2.66 23.10 -0.55
CA THR A 143 -3.54 22.50 0.46
C THR A 143 -3.16 21.04 0.72
N GLU A 144 -3.34 20.55 1.95
CA GLU A 144 -3.12 19.13 2.32
C GLU A 144 -3.84 18.14 1.38
N ASP A 145 -3.26 16.96 1.17
CA ASP A 145 -3.67 16.01 0.11
C ASP A 145 -4.43 14.76 0.59
N TYR A 146 -4.54 14.57 1.90
CA TYR A 146 -5.16 13.41 2.58
C TYR A 146 -6.44 13.76 3.34
N ALA A 147 -6.80 15.05 3.46
CA ALA A 147 -7.95 15.51 4.22
C ALA A 147 -9.27 15.34 3.43
N PRO A 148 -10.41 15.00 4.05
CA PRO A 148 -11.71 15.23 3.44
C PRO A 148 -11.95 16.74 3.26
N ARG A 149 -12.57 17.14 2.14
CA ARG A 149 -12.92 18.55 1.91
C ARG A 149 -14.23 18.92 2.64
N ILE A 150 -14.09 19.33 3.89
CA ILE A 150 -15.19 19.88 4.70
C ILE A 150 -15.51 21.29 4.20
N VAL A 151 -16.79 21.62 4.07
CA VAL A 151 -17.25 22.91 3.56
C VAL A 151 -18.18 23.55 4.58
N ARG A 152 -18.22 24.88 4.66
CA ARG A 152 -19.12 25.60 5.57
C ARG A 152 -20.22 26.28 4.76
N TRP A 153 -21.46 25.84 4.92
CA TRP A 153 -22.64 26.60 4.50
C TRP A 153 -23.36 27.11 5.75
N PRO A 154 -23.40 28.43 6.00
CA PRO A 154 -24.02 28.95 7.20
C PRO A 154 -25.47 28.46 7.35
N GLY A 155 -25.83 27.95 8.53
CA GLY A 155 -27.14 27.38 8.82
C GLY A 155 -27.34 25.91 8.40
N VAL A 156 -26.41 25.31 7.66
CA VAL A 156 -26.50 23.91 7.20
C VAL A 156 -25.41 23.07 7.87
N SER A 157 -25.80 21.92 8.42
CA SER A 157 -24.88 21.00 9.09
C SER A 157 -24.33 19.93 8.13
N ASN A 158 -23.21 19.31 8.51
CA ASN A 158 -22.65 18.12 7.86
C ASN A 158 -22.32 18.31 6.37
N VAL A 159 -21.91 19.53 5.98
CA VAL A 159 -21.62 19.88 4.59
C VAL A 159 -20.19 19.49 4.21
N ARG A 160 -20.05 18.74 3.12
CA ARG A 160 -18.74 18.41 2.54
C ARG A 160 -18.86 18.06 1.06
N ASP A 161 -17.76 18.21 0.38
CA ASP A 161 -17.57 17.68 -0.97
C ASP A 161 -17.29 16.17 -0.87
N ILE A 162 -17.91 15.35 -1.73
CA ILE A 162 -17.57 13.91 -1.76
C ILE A 162 -16.32 13.64 -2.59
N GLY A 163 -15.87 14.63 -3.37
CA GLY A 163 -14.67 14.60 -4.20
C GLY A 163 -13.38 14.85 -3.42
N GLY A 164 -12.27 14.83 -4.15
CA GLY A 164 -10.92 14.98 -3.60
C GLY A 164 -10.30 13.66 -3.11
N ARG A 165 -11.05 12.56 -3.09
CA ARG A 165 -10.55 11.23 -2.67
C ARG A 165 -9.71 10.58 -3.75
N MET A 166 -8.64 9.89 -3.35
CA MET A 166 -7.82 9.12 -4.27
C MET A 166 -8.45 7.75 -4.52
N GLY A 167 -8.63 7.39 -5.79
CA GLY A 167 -9.02 6.06 -6.22
C GLY A 167 -7.83 5.09 -6.20
N LEU A 168 -8.12 3.80 -6.11
CA LEU A 168 -7.15 2.71 -6.20
C LEU A 168 -6.41 2.67 -7.55
N ASP A 169 -6.95 3.31 -8.59
CA ASP A 169 -6.34 3.46 -9.92
C ASP A 169 -5.42 4.68 -10.05
N GLY A 170 -5.21 5.42 -8.95
CA GLY A 170 -4.37 6.62 -8.90
C GLY A 170 -5.04 7.90 -9.41
N ARG A 171 -6.31 7.85 -9.84
CA ARG A 171 -7.08 9.04 -10.20
C ARG A 171 -7.78 9.62 -8.98
N ARG A 172 -7.91 10.94 -8.93
CA ARG A 172 -8.63 11.64 -7.85
C ARG A 172 -10.07 11.92 -8.30
N VAL A 173 -11.04 11.76 -7.41
CA VAL A 173 -12.41 12.20 -7.65
C VAL A 173 -12.43 13.73 -7.77
N LYS A 174 -13.02 14.26 -8.84
CA LYS A 174 -13.11 15.71 -9.07
C LYS A 174 -13.83 16.40 -7.91
N GLN A 175 -13.26 17.51 -7.48
CA GLN A 175 -13.80 18.36 -6.43
C GLN A 175 -14.77 19.39 -7.04
N GLY A 176 -15.74 19.84 -6.24
CA GLY A 176 -16.68 20.90 -6.58
C GLY A 176 -17.88 20.45 -7.40
N LEU A 177 -18.07 19.14 -7.61
CA LEU A 177 -19.16 18.61 -8.44
C LEU A 177 -20.33 18.09 -7.60
N ILE A 178 -20.06 17.29 -6.56
CA ILE A 178 -21.11 16.68 -5.74
C ILE A 178 -20.83 17.00 -4.27
N PHE A 179 -21.77 17.71 -3.67
CA PHE A 179 -21.77 18.01 -2.24
C PHE A 179 -22.78 17.13 -1.52
N ARG A 180 -22.50 16.87 -0.24
CA ARG A 180 -23.47 16.26 0.67
C ARG A 180 -23.71 17.16 1.87
N SER A 181 -24.95 17.20 2.36
CA SER A 181 -25.33 18.04 3.50
C SER A 181 -26.46 17.45 4.34
N GLY A 182 -26.71 18.04 5.51
CA GLY A 182 -27.99 17.97 6.20
C GLY A 182 -29.09 18.74 5.47
N GLY A 183 -30.32 18.67 6.01
CA GLY A 183 -31.50 19.29 5.39
C GLY A 183 -31.37 20.80 5.29
N LEU A 184 -31.84 21.36 4.17
CA LEU A 184 -31.71 22.79 3.84
C LEU A 184 -32.83 23.67 4.44
N ASN A 185 -33.87 23.07 5.01
CA ASN A 185 -34.96 23.75 5.73
C ASN A 185 -35.04 23.31 7.20
N ASP A 186 -35.64 24.18 8.01
CA ASP A 186 -35.80 23.96 9.44
C ASP A 186 -36.89 22.91 9.70
N ASN A 187 -36.54 21.97 10.58
CA ASN A 187 -37.35 20.84 10.99
C ASN A 187 -37.67 20.92 12.50
N SER A 188 -37.54 22.10 13.14
CA SER A 188 -37.67 22.35 14.59
C SER A 188 -39.05 22.08 15.21
N ASN A 189 -40.02 21.53 14.46
CA ASN A 189 -41.38 21.25 14.94
C ASN A 189 -41.56 19.93 15.71
N TYR A 190 -40.47 19.23 16.09
CA TYR A 190 -40.56 18.07 16.99
C TYR A 190 -40.46 18.52 18.44
N LYS A 191 -41.44 18.13 19.27
CA LYS A 191 -41.30 18.21 20.73
C LYS A 191 -40.97 16.81 21.24
N TYR A 192 -39.89 16.72 22.03
CA TYR A 192 -39.60 15.51 22.78
C TYR A 192 -40.53 15.48 23.98
N TYR A 193 -41.20 14.35 24.19
CA TYR A 193 -41.98 14.10 25.38
C TYR A 193 -41.36 12.92 26.13
N THR A 194 -41.23 13.06 27.43
CA THR A 194 -40.91 11.93 28.30
C THR A 194 -42.11 10.97 28.37
N TYR A 195 -41.83 9.74 28.77
CA TYR A 195 -42.86 8.72 28.94
C TYR A 195 -43.97 9.18 29.91
N ASP A 196 -43.59 9.85 31.00
CA ASP A 196 -44.53 10.31 32.03
C ASP A 196 -45.41 11.46 31.53
N GLU A 197 -44.88 12.34 30.69
CA GLU A 197 -45.66 13.42 30.05
C GLU A 197 -46.74 12.86 29.11
N ILE A 198 -46.43 11.80 28.36
CA ILE A 198 -47.41 11.13 27.48
C ILE A 198 -48.52 10.45 28.29
N ILE A 199 -48.17 9.81 29.41
CA ILE A 199 -49.16 9.21 30.31
C ILE A 199 -50.04 10.28 30.96
N ALA A 200 -49.46 11.41 31.39
CA ALA A 200 -50.21 12.53 31.96
C ALA A 200 -51.20 13.14 30.94
N MET A 201 -50.78 13.29 29.68
CA MET A 201 -51.65 13.78 28.60
C MET A 201 -52.76 12.78 28.23
N HIS A 202 -52.51 11.47 28.38
CA HIS A 202 -53.51 10.43 28.11
C HIS A 202 -54.59 10.42 29.19
N LYS A 203 -54.18 10.44 30.46
CA LYS A 203 -55.10 10.45 31.61
C LYS A 203 -55.99 11.69 31.67
N THR A 204 -55.52 12.82 31.14
CA THR A 204 -56.26 14.10 31.11
C THR A 204 -57.07 14.32 29.83
N GLY A 205 -57.06 13.37 28.89
CA GLY A 205 -57.78 13.49 27.61
C GLY A 205 -57.25 14.60 26.68
N THR A 206 -56.05 15.15 26.95
CA THR A 206 -55.46 16.26 26.18
C THR A 206 -54.59 15.81 25.00
N LEU A 207 -54.39 14.50 24.85
CA LEU A 207 -53.55 13.88 23.82
C LEU A 207 -54.00 14.21 22.38
N SER A 208 -55.31 14.39 22.15
CA SER A 208 -55.86 14.82 20.85
C SER A 208 -55.63 16.31 20.55
N LYS A 209 -55.65 17.17 21.58
CA LYS A 209 -55.38 18.61 21.47
C LYS A 209 -53.90 18.93 21.20
N ALA A 210 -53.00 18.01 21.52
CA ALA A 210 -51.57 18.10 21.20
C ALA A 210 -51.21 17.66 19.76
N GLY A 211 -52.21 17.37 18.90
CA GLY A 211 -51.98 17.00 17.49
C GLY A 211 -51.50 15.56 17.25
N ILE A 212 -51.46 14.72 18.29
CA ILE A 212 -50.91 13.34 18.25
C ILE A 212 -51.89 12.35 17.59
N GLY A 213 -53.17 12.73 17.44
CA GLY A 213 -54.28 11.86 17.02
C GLY A 213 -54.37 11.42 15.56
N LYS A 214 -53.34 11.65 14.71
CA LYS A 214 -53.37 11.23 13.29
C LYS A 214 -52.24 10.27 12.87
N SER A 215 -51.43 9.75 13.79
CA SER A 215 -50.51 8.65 13.46
C SER A 215 -51.23 7.31 13.55
N ARG A 216 -51.73 6.78 12.43
CA ARG A 216 -52.40 5.47 12.34
C ARG A 216 -51.50 4.27 12.73
N HIS A 217 -50.24 4.49 13.11
CA HIS A 217 -49.28 3.43 13.44
C HIS A 217 -48.77 3.43 14.89
N LEU A 218 -48.80 4.55 15.63
CA LEU A 218 -48.38 4.55 17.03
C LEU A 218 -49.48 4.09 17.99
N GLY A 219 -50.77 4.38 17.73
CA GLY A 219 -51.85 4.04 18.67
C GLY A 219 -52.06 2.54 18.92
N ALA A 220 -51.91 1.70 17.89
CA ALA A 220 -52.22 0.27 17.97
C ALA A 220 -51.07 -0.56 18.59
N GLU A 221 -49.83 -0.30 18.19
CA GLU A 221 -48.65 -0.99 18.71
C GLU A 221 -48.36 -0.58 20.18
N TYR A 222 -48.61 0.69 20.51
CA TYR A 222 -48.42 1.24 21.85
C TYR A 222 -49.48 0.73 22.85
N ALA A 223 -50.74 0.58 22.41
CA ALA A 223 -51.80 -0.03 23.21
C ALA A 223 -51.63 -1.55 23.40
N ALA A 224 -50.88 -2.22 22.53
CA ALA A 224 -50.51 -3.63 22.68
C ALA A 224 -49.35 -3.81 23.67
N LYS A 225 -48.31 -2.98 23.58
CA LYS A 225 -47.14 -3.02 24.48
C LYS A 225 -47.45 -2.61 25.93
N LEU A 226 -48.39 -1.67 26.12
CA LEU A 226 -48.93 -1.33 27.45
C LEU A 226 -49.73 -2.48 28.10
N ARG A 227 -50.33 -3.37 27.30
CA ARG A 227 -51.07 -4.54 27.80
C ARG A 227 -50.17 -5.74 28.08
N SER A 228 -49.00 -5.84 27.43
CA SER A 228 -48.07 -6.96 27.57
C SER A 228 -47.01 -6.77 28.66
N GLY A 229 -46.85 -5.57 29.21
CA GLY A 229 -45.88 -5.29 30.28
C GLY A 229 -44.41 -5.27 29.84
N GLU A 230 -44.13 -5.23 28.53
CA GLU A 230 -42.76 -5.12 28.02
C GLU A 230 -42.14 -3.74 28.31
N GLY A 231 -40.89 -3.74 28.80
CA GLY A 231 -40.14 -2.53 29.15
C GLY A 231 -39.90 -1.63 27.94
N ILE A 232 -40.61 -0.51 27.88
CA ILE A 232 -40.40 0.55 26.89
C ILE A 232 -39.20 1.40 27.36
N ASP A 233 -38.24 1.66 26.47
CA ASP A 233 -37.15 2.60 26.69
C ASP A 233 -37.73 3.99 27.05
N ARG A 234 -37.42 4.47 28.26
CA ARG A 234 -38.01 5.67 28.86
C ARG A 234 -37.45 6.98 28.31
N ASN A 235 -36.45 6.92 27.43
CA ASN A 235 -35.73 8.11 26.98
C ASN A 235 -36.38 8.73 25.73
N HIS A 236 -37.23 9.73 25.98
CA HIS A 236 -37.76 10.73 25.04
C HIS A 236 -38.38 10.20 23.72
N ILE A 237 -39.70 10.18 23.65
CA ILE A 237 -40.45 9.90 22.42
C ILE A 237 -40.58 11.19 21.60
N ARG A 238 -40.15 11.15 20.33
CA ARG A 238 -40.17 12.30 19.42
C ARG A 238 -41.54 12.39 18.73
N LEU A 239 -42.34 13.39 19.06
CA LEU A 239 -43.68 13.60 18.49
C LEU A 239 -43.75 14.92 17.71
N ILE A 240 -44.51 14.93 16.62
CA ILE A 240 -44.73 16.09 15.74
C ILE A 240 -45.75 17.02 16.42
N LYS A 241 -45.43 18.32 16.63
CA LYS A 241 -46.35 19.30 17.23
C LYS A 241 -47.67 19.46 16.46
N SER A 242 -47.63 19.36 15.12
CA SER A 242 -48.75 19.32 14.17
C SER A 242 -48.19 19.12 12.75
N PRO A 243 -48.91 18.49 11.80
CA PRO A 243 -48.54 18.58 10.40
C PRO A 243 -48.52 20.06 10.01
N PRO A 244 -47.39 20.62 9.53
CA PRO A 244 -47.32 22.04 9.31
C PRO A 244 -48.24 22.43 8.16
N SER A 245 -49.02 23.49 8.38
CA SER A 245 -49.87 24.11 7.36
C SER A 245 -49.09 24.95 6.36
N LYS A 246 -47.75 25.00 6.47
CA LYS A 246 -46.84 25.80 5.63
C LYS A 246 -45.50 25.06 5.41
N PRO A 247 -44.81 25.29 4.28
CA PRO A 247 -43.43 24.85 4.05
C PRO A 247 -42.51 25.17 5.22
N GLY A 248 -41.64 24.23 5.61
CA GLY A 248 -40.60 24.49 6.62
C GLY A 248 -39.69 25.64 6.18
N ALA A 249 -39.43 26.61 7.06
CA ALA A 249 -38.64 27.80 6.73
C ALA A 249 -37.21 27.39 6.30
N PRO A 250 -36.60 28.05 5.28
CA PRO A 250 -35.21 27.81 4.91
C PRO A 250 -34.25 27.98 6.11
N ARG A 251 -33.23 27.10 6.25
CA ARG A 251 -32.15 27.32 7.23
C ARG A 251 -31.14 28.36 6.77
N LEU A 252 -31.09 28.60 5.47
CA LEU A 252 -30.21 29.55 4.83
C LEU A 252 -30.88 30.93 4.85
N THR A 253 -30.18 31.93 5.39
CA THR A 253 -30.53 33.34 5.16
C THR A 253 -30.31 33.73 3.71
N GLU A 254 -30.84 34.86 3.26
CA GLU A 254 -30.58 35.38 1.90
C GLU A 254 -29.08 35.56 1.64
N GLU A 255 -28.34 36.10 2.61
CA GLU A 255 -26.88 36.20 2.57
C GLU A 255 -26.20 34.82 2.46
N SER A 256 -26.67 33.83 3.22
CA SER A 256 -26.12 32.47 3.19
C SER A 256 -26.39 31.80 1.83
N ARG A 257 -27.57 32.04 1.25
CA ARG A 257 -27.92 31.57 -0.10
C ARG A 257 -27.02 32.21 -1.15
N ALA A 258 -26.86 33.53 -1.11
CA ALA A 258 -25.97 34.25 -2.02
C ALA A 258 -24.52 33.77 -1.90
N TYR A 259 -24.06 33.50 -0.68
CA TYR A 259 -22.75 32.89 -0.42
C TYR A 259 -22.62 31.50 -1.05
N VAL A 260 -23.60 30.60 -0.84
CA VAL A 260 -23.55 29.25 -1.43
C VAL A 260 -23.54 29.32 -2.95
N GLN A 261 -24.38 30.16 -3.55
CA GLN A 261 -24.46 30.28 -5.00
C GLN A 261 -23.22 30.92 -5.62
N SER A 262 -22.70 32.01 -5.05
CA SER A 262 -21.49 32.68 -5.57
C SER A 262 -20.24 31.80 -5.50
N ASN A 263 -20.13 30.92 -4.50
CA ASN A 263 -18.92 30.12 -4.28
C ASN A 263 -19.00 28.70 -4.82
N PHE A 264 -20.19 28.09 -4.84
CA PHE A 264 -20.38 26.68 -5.21
C PHE A 264 -21.30 26.48 -6.41
N GLY A 265 -22.11 27.48 -6.79
CA GLY A 265 -22.94 27.48 -8.00
C GLY A 265 -23.84 26.25 -8.13
N ILE A 266 -24.44 25.79 -7.03
CA ILE A 266 -25.27 24.59 -6.99
C ILE A 266 -26.41 24.73 -8.00
N LYS A 267 -26.63 23.72 -8.84
CA LYS A 267 -27.67 23.68 -9.88
C LYS A 267 -28.78 22.69 -9.57
N VAL A 268 -28.45 21.60 -8.86
CA VAL A 268 -29.41 20.55 -8.51
C VAL A 268 -29.42 20.33 -6.99
N ASP A 269 -30.62 20.25 -6.45
CA ASP A 269 -30.90 19.92 -5.07
C ASP A 269 -31.61 18.55 -5.01
N LEU A 270 -30.86 17.50 -4.67
CA LEU A 270 -31.35 16.13 -4.56
C LEU A 270 -31.75 15.83 -3.11
N ASP A 271 -33.06 15.86 -2.86
CA ASP A 271 -33.66 15.62 -1.55
C ASP A 271 -34.10 14.15 -1.42
N LEU A 272 -33.43 13.41 -0.54
CA LEU A 272 -33.69 11.99 -0.29
C LEU A 272 -34.74 11.75 0.82
N ARG A 273 -35.34 12.82 1.34
CA ARG A 273 -36.34 12.77 2.42
C ARG A 273 -37.69 12.26 1.93
N GLY A 274 -38.49 11.72 2.83
CA GLY A 274 -39.90 11.44 2.55
C GLY A 274 -40.76 12.69 2.55
N ASP A 275 -41.93 12.64 1.93
CA ASP A 275 -42.85 13.78 1.78
C ASP A 275 -43.14 14.51 3.10
N TRP A 276 -43.31 13.75 4.18
CA TRP A 276 -43.58 14.29 5.52
C TRP A 276 -42.37 14.98 6.18
N GLU A 277 -41.15 14.65 5.75
CA GLU A 277 -39.89 15.27 6.21
C GLU A 277 -39.51 16.52 5.39
N CYS A 278 -40.13 16.70 4.21
CA CYS A 278 -39.99 17.89 3.37
C CYS A 278 -40.97 19.01 3.77
N PHE A 279 -41.94 18.72 4.65
CA PHE A 279 -42.87 19.70 5.21
C PHE A 279 -43.63 20.55 4.17
N GLY A 280 -43.96 20.00 3.00
CA GLY A 280 -44.71 20.72 1.96
C GLY A 280 -43.85 21.65 1.09
N MET A 281 -42.53 21.46 1.06
CA MET A 281 -41.66 22.11 0.07
C MET A 281 -42.13 21.84 -1.36
N ALA A 282 -42.10 22.88 -2.19
CA ALA A 282 -42.41 22.82 -3.63
C ALA A 282 -41.20 23.19 -4.51
N GLY A 283 -40.05 23.48 -3.91
CA GLY A 283 -38.82 23.91 -4.58
C GLY A 283 -37.63 23.93 -3.60
N SER A 284 -36.44 24.24 -4.12
CA SER A 284 -35.22 24.23 -3.31
C SER A 284 -35.11 25.47 -2.42
N PRO A 285 -34.66 25.33 -1.15
CA PRO A 285 -34.35 26.48 -0.30
C PRO A 285 -33.15 27.31 -0.80
N LEU A 286 -32.40 26.80 -1.78
CA LEU A 286 -31.25 27.47 -2.40
C LEU A 286 -31.63 28.48 -3.49
N GLY A 287 -32.89 28.51 -3.94
CA GLY A 287 -33.38 29.46 -4.94
C GLY A 287 -34.28 28.81 -5.99
N ASP A 288 -35.01 29.64 -6.73
CA ASP A 288 -35.99 29.19 -7.73
C ASP A 288 -35.32 28.66 -9.01
N ASP A 289 -34.10 29.09 -9.31
CA ASP A 289 -33.30 28.62 -10.45
C ASP A 289 -32.66 27.24 -10.23
N ILE A 290 -32.91 26.62 -9.07
CA ILE A 290 -32.32 25.35 -8.66
C ILE A 290 -33.26 24.21 -9.01
N LEU A 291 -32.74 23.22 -9.73
CA LEU A 291 -33.51 22.04 -10.06
C LEU A 291 -33.67 21.15 -8.82
N TRP A 292 -34.82 21.29 -8.17
CA TRP A 292 -35.18 20.43 -7.04
C TRP A 292 -35.65 19.06 -7.55
N ARG A 293 -35.04 17.99 -7.01
CA ARG A 293 -35.39 16.60 -7.30
C ARG A 293 -35.63 15.86 -6.00
N HIS A 294 -36.88 15.47 -5.80
CA HIS A 294 -37.33 14.79 -4.60
C HIS A 294 -37.47 13.29 -4.87
N TYR A 295 -36.52 12.50 -4.36
CA TYR A 295 -36.50 11.04 -4.52
C TYR A 295 -36.44 10.36 -3.15
N PRO A 296 -37.61 10.17 -2.48
CA PRO A 296 -37.68 9.53 -1.17
C PRO A 296 -36.94 8.19 -1.12
N CYS A 297 -35.90 8.11 -0.28
CA CYS A 297 -35.12 6.90 -0.12
C CYS A 297 -35.55 6.12 1.12
N TRP A 298 -36.49 5.18 0.96
CA TRP A 298 -36.94 4.29 2.04
C TRP A 298 -36.04 3.04 2.23
N GLY A 299 -35.12 2.79 1.28
CA GLY A 299 -34.17 1.67 1.30
C GLY A 299 -32.71 2.11 1.33
N SER A 300 -32.24 2.67 2.44
CA SER A 300 -30.83 3.04 2.68
C SER A 300 -30.04 1.95 3.42
N TYR A 301 -28.74 2.16 3.63
CA TYR A 301 -27.85 1.19 4.26
C TYR A 301 -27.78 -0.10 3.43
N GLY A 302 -27.74 -1.28 4.04
CA GLY A 302 -27.83 -2.55 3.32
C GLY A 302 -29.15 -2.79 2.59
N ALA A 303 -30.20 -1.98 2.80
CA ALA A 303 -31.47 -2.13 2.11
C ALA A 303 -31.48 -1.53 0.68
N PHE A 304 -30.37 -0.92 0.22
CA PHE A 304 -30.26 -0.39 -1.14
C PHE A 304 -30.48 -1.46 -2.23
N VAL A 305 -30.20 -2.73 -1.92
CA VAL A 305 -30.44 -3.86 -2.82
C VAL A 305 -31.91 -4.29 -2.88
N LYS A 306 -32.80 -3.76 -2.02
CA LYS A 306 -34.23 -4.08 -2.02
C LYS A 306 -35.00 -3.22 -3.05
N PRO A 307 -36.21 -3.61 -3.50
CA PRO A 307 -36.91 -2.93 -4.59
C PRO A 307 -37.04 -1.40 -4.45
N LEU A 308 -37.43 -0.91 -3.26
CA LEU A 308 -37.55 0.53 -3.01
C LEU A 308 -36.19 1.25 -3.02
N GLY A 309 -35.14 0.60 -2.50
CA GLY A 309 -33.78 1.13 -2.54
C GLY A 309 -33.24 1.20 -3.98
N ARG A 310 -33.45 0.14 -4.76
CA ARG A 310 -33.07 0.06 -6.18
C ARG A 310 -33.74 1.15 -7.01
N ALA A 311 -35.04 1.36 -6.85
CA ALA A 311 -35.78 2.39 -7.59
C ALA A 311 -35.31 3.81 -7.27
N SER A 312 -35.15 4.13 -5.98
CA SER A 312 -34.63 5.44 -5.55
C SER A 312 -33.22 5.68 -6.08
N LEU A 313 -32.34 4.68 -5.99
CA LEU A 313 -30.95 4.78 -6.44
C LEU A 313 -30.83 4.91 -7.95
N ALA A 314 -31.66 4.23 -8.72
CA ALA A 314 -31.73 4.42 -10.17
C ALA A 314 -32.15 5.86 -10.53
N ALA A 315 -33.20 6.39 -9.87
CA ALA A 315 -33.65 7.76 -10.14
C ALA A 315 -32.59 8.82 -9.79
N ALA A 316 -31.86 8.64 -8.70
CA ALA A 316 -30.81 9.57 -8.31
C ALA A 316 -29.51 9.38 -9.14
N PHE A 317 -29.15 8.16 -9.53
CA PHE A 317 -27.99 7.92 -10.40
C PHE A 317 -28.20 8.47 -11.81
N SER A 318 -29.43 8.47 -12.34
CA SER A 318 -29.71 9.04 -13.66
C SER A 318 -29.43 10.54 -13.74
N LEU A 319 -29.50 11.27 -12.63
CA LEU A 319 -29.09 12.67 -12.56
C LEU A 319 -27.59 12.86 -12.81
N LEU A 320 -26.77 11.85 -12.55
CA LEU A 320 -25.31 11.91 -12.77
C LEU A 320 -24.93 11.81 -14.26
N LEU A 321 -25.86 11.42 -15.13
CA LEU A 321 -25.61 11.26 -16.56
C LEU A 321 -25.61 12.59 -17.34
N ASP A 322 -26.25 13.63 -16.79
CA ASP A 322 -26.35 14.93 -17.43
C ASP A 322 -25.37 15.91 -16.79
N GLU A 323 -24.32 16.29 -17.52
CA GLU A 323 -23.28 17.19 -17.02
C GLU A 323 -23.82 18.58 -16.61
N ARG A 324 -24.99 18.98 -17.12
CA ARG A 324 -25.64 20.25 -16.76
C ARG A 324 -26.15 20.25 -15.32
N ASN A 325 -26.31 19.08 -14.71
CA ASN A 325 -26.77 18.93 -13.32
C ASN A 325 -25.70 19.29 -12.28
N TYR A 326 -24.43 19.45 -12.68
CA TYR A 326 -23.35 19.78 -11.76
C TYR A 326 -23.07 21.29 -11.71
N PRO A 327 -22.72 21.84 -10.53
CA PRO A 327 -22.61 21.17 -9.22
C PRO A 327 -23.96 20.81 -8.58
N MET A 328 -24.02 19.73 -7.81
CA MET A 328 -25.25 19.28 -7.11
C MET A 328 -25.03 19.04 -5.62
N VAL A 329 -26.11 19.11 -4.84
CA VAL A 329 -26.12 18.72 -3.44
C VAL A 329 -27.07 17.54 -3.22
N ILE A 330 -26.59 16.54 -2.47
CA ILE A 330 -27.37 15.38 -2.04
C ILE A 330 -27.60 15.50 -0.53
N HIS A 331 -28.85 15.49 -0.10
CA HIS A 331 -29.14 15.65 1.32
C HIS A 331 -30.30 14.78 1.82
N CYS A 332 -30.34 14.63 3.15
CA CYS A 332 -31.49 14.09 3.88
C CYS A 332 -31.67 14.95 5.14
N ILE A 333 -32.29 14.46 6.22
CA ILE A 333 -32.38 15.26 7.46
C ILE A 333 -30.99 15.59 8.03
N GLY A 334 -30.18 14.55 8.31
CA GLY A 334 -28.86 14.73 8.94
C GLY A 334 -27.68 14.72 7.96
N GLY A 335 -27.91 14.42 6.69
CA GLY A 335 -26.84 14.23 5.71
C GLY A 335 -25.98 13.02 5.96
N THR A 336 -26.49 12.07 6.75
CA THR A 336 -25.68 11.01 7.37
C THR A 336 -25.97 9.65 6.74
N ASP A 337 -27.23 9.23 6.78
CA ASP A 337 -27.63 7.85 6.56
C ASP A 337 -27.97 7.54 5.10
N ARG A 338 -29.07 8.12 4.59
CA ARG A 338 -29.48 8.05 3.18
C ARG A 338 -28.41 8.69 2.31
N THR A 339 -28.06 9.93 2.63
CA THR A 339 -26.98 10.66 1.95
C THR A 339 -25.64 9.92 1.99
N GLY A 340 -25.30 9.30 3.13
CA GLY A 340 -24.06 8.53 3.24
C GLY A 340 -24.07 7.25 2.44
N THR A 341 -25.23 6.60 2.29
CA THR A 341 -25.38 5.46 1.39
C THR A 341 -25.06 5.86 -0.05
N TYR A 342 -25.61 6.98 -0.53
CA TYR A 342 -25.33 7.47 -1.89
C TYR A 342 -23.87 7.85 -2.08
N ALA A 343 -23.29 8.63 -1.16
CA ALA A 343 -21.89 9.02 -1.24
C ALA A 343 -20.94 7.81 -1.25
N TYR A 344 -21.23 6.80 -0.42
CA TYR A 344 -20.48 5.54 -0.37
C TYR A 344 -20.54 4.80 -1.71
N LEU A 345 -21.73 4.64 -2.28
CA LEU A 345 -21.92 3.90 -3.54
C LEU A 345 -21.31 4.63 -4.74
N ILE A 346 -21.42 5.96 -4.79
CA ILE A 346 -20.80 6.77 -5.85
C ILE A 346 -19.28 6.69 -5.75
N ASN A 347 -18.68 7.00 -4.60
CA ASN A 347 -17.22 6.96 -4.47
C ASN A 347 -16.64 5.54 -4.61
N GLY A 348 -17.38 4.51 -4.16
CA GLY A 348 -16.99 3.12 -4.37
C GLY A 348 -17.00 2.74 -5.85
N LEU A 349 -17.99 3.22 -6.62
CA LEU A 349 -17.98 3.08 -8.08
C LEU A 349 -16.77 3.79 -8.69
N LEU A 350 -16.39 4.96 -8.18
CA LEU A 350 -15.25 5.75 -8.67
C LEU A 350 -13.87 5.20 -8.26
N GLY A 351 -13.78 4.05 -7.58
CA GLY A 351 -12.48 3.44 -7.26
C GLY A 351 -11.94 3.74 -5.87
N VAL A 352 -12.65 4.46 -5.02
CA VAL A 352 -12.18 4.80 -3.67
C VAL A 352 -12.14 3.55 -2.78
N SER A 353 -11.09 3.42 -1.95
CA SER A 353 -10.91 2.25 -1.07
C SER A 353 -11.99 2.15 0.00
N GLU A 354 -12.30 0.92 0.46
CA GLU A 354 -13.35 0.72 1.46
C GLU A 354 -13.12 1.52 2.75
N ASP A 355 -11.87 1.61 3.20
CA ASP A 355 -11.49 2.36 4.41
C ASP A 355 -11.80 3.85 4.28
N GLU A 356 -11.57 4.43 3.10
CA GLU A 356 -11.89 5.82 2.78
C GLU A 356 -13.40 6.06 2.67
N LEU A 357 -14.17 5.09 2.14
CA LEU A 357 -15.63 5.15 2.11
C LEU A 357 -16.23 5.12 3.52
N ILE A 358 -15.68 4.26 4.38
CA ILE A 358 -16.06 4.14 5.79
C ILE A 358 -15.68 5.43 6.54
N LEU A 359 -14.49 6.00 6.27
CA LEU A 359 -14.09 7.30 6.80
C LEU A 359 -15.06 8.42 6.40
N ASP A 360 -15.44 8.54 5.13
CA ASP A 360 -16.43 9.55 4.68
C ASP A 360 -17.75 9.43 5.44
N TYR A 361 -18.18 8.20 5.66
CA TYR A 361 -19.40 7.90 6.38
C TYR A 361 -19.30 8.34 7.84
N ASP A 362 -18.22 7.94 8.52
CA ASP A 362 -17.94 8.21 9.95
C ASP A 362 -17.73 9.69 10.28
N ILE A 363 -17.26 10.52 9.35
CA ILE A 363 -17.15 11.98 9.54
C ILE A 363 -18.50 12.60 9.91
N SER A 364 -19.62 11.95 9.59
CA SER A 364 -20.94 12.37 10.05
C SER A 364 -21.11 12.41 11.57
N PHE A 365 -20.26 11.70 12.34
CA PHE A 365 -20.26 11.77 13.81
C PHE A 365 -19.89 13.15 14.33
N ILE A 366 -18.91 13.79 13.70
CA ILE A 366 -18.45 15.14 14.06
C ILE A 366 -19.27 16.22 13.34
N GLY A 367 -19.99 15.89 12.27
CA GLY A 367 -20.88 16.80 11.51
C GLY A 367 -22.24 17.14 12.17
N GLY A 368 -22.40 16.95 13.48
CA GLY A 368 -23.58 17.43 14.24
C GLY A 368 -24.58 16.37 14.71
N ARG A 369 -24.34 15.06 14.48
CA ARG A 369 -25.20 13.97 14.99
C ARG A 369 -24.73 13.36 16.32
N GLY A 370 -23.42 13.39 16.58
CA GLY A 370 -22.81 12.66 17.68
C GLY A 370 -22.75 11.14 17.44
N PRO A 371 -22.02 10.39 18.28
CA PRO A 371 -21.83 8.96 18.12
C PRO A 371 -23.08 8.15 18.57
N ASP A 372 -23.63 7.32 17.69
CA ASP A 372 -24.76 6.39 17.99
C ASP A 372 -24.42 4.97 17.50
N GLU A 373 -24.64 3.95 18.34
CA GLU A 373 -24.43 2.54 18.00
C GLU A 373 -25.30 2.07 16.82
N ARG A 374 -26.48 2.69 16.63
CA ARG A 374 -27.34 2.42 15.46
C ARG A 374 -26.65 2.80 14.16
N HIS A 375 -25.87 3.88 14.15
CA HIS A 375 -25.16 4.35 12.96
C HIS A 375 -24.07 3.36 12.52
N ARG A 376 -23.32 2.77 13.46
CA ARG A 376 -22.36 1.69 13.15
C ARG A 376 -23.04 0.46 12.59
N ARG A 377 -24.17 0.05 13.17
CA ARG A 377 -24.94 -1.10 12.67
C ARG A 377 -25.37 -0.90 11.22
N TRP A 378 -25.81 0.30 10.90
CA TRP A 378 -26.25 0.68 9.56
C TRP A 378 -25.09 0.80 8.57
N GLN A 379 -23.99 1.45 8.94
CA GLN A 379 -22.77 1.46 8.13
C GLN A 379 -22.27 0.04 7.83
N LYS A 380 -22.19 -0.81 8.87
CA LYS A 380 -21.80 -2.21 8.70
C LYS A 380 -22.75 -2.94 7.74
N SER A 381 -24.06 -2.73 7.90
CA SER A 381 -25.05 -3.31 7.00
C SER A 381 -24.87 -2.86 5.54
N LEU A 382 -24.46 -1.62 5.31
CA LEU A 382 -24.13 -1.11 3.97
C LEU A 382 -22.89 -1.79 3.40
N ALA A 383 -21.79 -1.80 4.14
CA ALA A 383 -20.53 -2.42 3.72
C ALA A 383 -20.72 -3.92 3.44
N ASP A 384 -21.42 -4.65 4.32
CA ASP A 384 -21.70 -6.07 4.13
C ASP A 384 -22.55 -6.33 2.88
N ALA A 385 -23.55 -5.46 2.61
CA ALA A 385 -24.37 -5.58 1.41
C ALA A 385 -23.56 -5.30 0.13
N VAL A 386 -22.62 -4.35 0.14
CA VAL A 386 -21.70 -4.12 -0.99
C VAL A 386 -20.75 -5.29 -1.17
N ARG A 387 -20.18 -5.84 -0.08
CA ARG A 387 -19.29 -7.01 -0.13
C ARG A 387 -20.00 -8.26 -0.68
N ALA A 388 -21.29 -8.40 -0.44
CA ALA A 388 -22.11 -9.51 -0.94
C ALA A 388 -22.47 -9.40 -2.44
N LEU A 389 -22.23 -8.26 -3.09
CA LEU A 389 -22.41 -8.12 -4.53
C LEU A 389 -21.36 -8.95 -5.31
N PRO A 390 -21.70 -9.44 -6.52
CA PRO A 390 -20.78 -10.19 -7.37
C PRO A 390 -19.68 -9.30 -7.94
N GLY A 391 -18.43 -9.79 -7.95
CA GLY A 391 -17.23 -9.08 -8.42
C GLY A 391 -16.07 -9.27 -7.45
N ASP A 392 -14.84 -8.98 -7.88
CA ASP A 392 -13.65 -9.16 -7.05
C ASP A 392 -13.31 -7.89 -6.27
N THR A 393 -13.50 -6.73 -6.90
CA THR A 393 -13.25 -5.42 -6.30
C THR A 393 -14.55 -4.63 -6.05
N ILE A 394 -14.53 -3.65 -5.11
CA ILE A 394 -15.68 -2.77 -4.86
C ILE A 394 -16.16 -2.04 -6.15
N PRO A 395 -15.27 -1.49 -6.99
CA PRO A 395 -15.70 -0.80 -8.20
C PRO A 395 -16.38 -1.73 -9.21
N GLU A 396 -15.88 -2.97 -9.36
CA GLU A 396 -16.52 -3.97 -10.23
C GLU A 396 -17.89 -4.40 -9.70
N LYS A 397 -17.98 -4.64 -8.38
CA LYS A 397 -19.23 -4.96 -7.70
C LYS A 397 -20.29 -3.89 -7.93
N LEU A 398 -19.89 -2.63 -7.76
CA LEU A 398 -20.79 -1.49 -7.93
C LEU A 398 -21.11 -1.22 -9.41
N LYS A 399 -20.16 -1.39 -10.33
CA LYS A 399 -20.41 -1.33 -11.78
C LYS A 399 -21.46 -2.37 -12.19
N GLY A 400 -21.27 -3.63 -11.80
CA GLY A 400 -22.25 -4.70 -12.05
C GLY A 400 -23.61 -4.42 -11.42
N TYR A 401 -23.62 -3.83 -10.22
CA TYR A 401 -24.85 -3.45 -9.55
C TYR A 401 -25.61 -2.31 -10.25
N PHE A 402 -24.93 -1.24 -10.68
CA PHE A 402 -25.56 -0.15 -11.44
C PHE A 402 -26.08 -0.65 -12.80
N ILE A 403 -25.36 -1.54 -13.47
CA ILE A 403 -25.88 -2.20 -14.68
C ILE A 403 -27.16 -2.97 -14.37
N SER A 404 -27.22 -3.67 -13.23
CA SER A 404 -28.45 -4.35 -12.79
C SER A 404 -29.63 -3.40 -12.55
N LEU A 405 -29.40 -2.10 -12.33
CA LEU A 405 -30.45 -1.10 -12.16
C LEU A 405 -31.05 -0.60 -13.49
N GLY A 406 -30.49 -1.04 -14.63
CA GLY A 406 -30.96 -0.66 -15.96
C GLY A 406 -30.05 0.32 -16.70
N PHE A 407 -28.85 0.62 -16.19
CA PHE A 407 -27.85 1.43 -16.88
C PHE A 407 -26.96 0.56 -17.79
N THR A 408 -26.49 1.13 -18.89
CA THR A 408 -25.50 0.50 -19.77
C THR A 408 -24.10 0.59 -19.16
N ALA A 409 -23.18 -0.28 -19.60
CA ALA A 409 -21.79 -0.24 -19.14
C ALA A 409 -21.11 1.07 -19.57
N GLU A 410 -21.48 1.58 -20.75
CA GLU A 410 -21.00 2.83 -21.33
C GLU A 410 -21.48 4.06 -20.54
N GLU A 411 -22.73 4.07 -20.08
CA GLU A 411 -23.25 5.12 -19.20
C GLU A 411 -22.51 5.16 -17.87
N VAL A 412 -22.31 3.99 -17.24
CA VAL A 412 -21.57 3.88 -15.98
C VAL A 412 -20.13 4.36 -16.15
N GLU A 413 -19.46 3.98 -17.23
CA GLU A 413 -18.09 4.43 -17.50
C GLU A 413 -18.01 5.93 -17.81
N ARG A 414 -19.00 6.48 -18.53
CA ARG A 414 -19.07 7.92 -18.78
C ARG A 414 -19.17 8.73 -17.50
N VAL A 415 -19.98 8.28 -16.53
CA VAL A 415 -20.07 8.90 -15.20
C VAL A 415 -18.72 8.83 -14.49
N ARG A 416 -18.02 7.68 -14.56
CA ARG A 416 -16.70 7.51 -13.95
C ARG A 416 -15.67 8.47 -14.55
N GLU A 417 -15.55 8.51 -15.87
CA GLU A 417 -14.62 9.39 -16.57
C GLU A 417 -14.95 10.89 -16.35
N PHE A 418 -16.23 11.23 -16.28
CA PHE A 418 -16.64 12.60 -16.00
C PHE A 418 -16.31 13.01 -14.56
N LEU A 419 -16.49 12.13 -13.57
CA LEU A 419 -16.28 12.43 -12.15
C LEU A 419 -14.84 12.23 -11.67
N LEU A 420 -13.97 11.59 -12.45
CA LEU A 420 -12.55 11.43 -12.14
C LEU A 420 -11.71 12.50 -12.83
N GLU A 421 -10.70 13.01 -12.12
CA GLU A 421 -9.67 13.85 -12.71
C GLU A 421 -8.95 13.04 -13.80
N PRO A 422 -8.57 13.68 -14.93
CA PRO A 422 -7.60 13.07 -15.83
C PRO A 422 -6.40 12.62 -15.00
N LYS A 423 -5.79 11.48 -15.33
CA LYS A 423 -4.51 11.11 -14.70
C LYS A 423 -3.56 12.30 -14.84
N ALA A 424 -3.35 13.03 -13.74
CA ALA A 424 -2.46 14.16 -13.74
C ALA A 424 -1.10 13.64 -14.20
N VAL A 425 -0.48 14.26 -15.19
CA VAL A 425 0.94 14.05 -15.45
C VAL A 425 1.64 14.93 -14.41
N PRO A 426 2.07 14.39 -13.27
CA PRO A 426 2.59 15.20 -12.19
C PRO A 426 3.90 15.82 -12.67
N SER A 427 4.18 17.05 -12.22
CA SER A 427 5.50 17.65 -12.43
C SER A 427 6.58 16.65 -11.96
N ALA A 428 7.59 16.42 -12.81
CA ALA A 428 8.57 15.37 -12.55
C ALA A 428 9.25 15.61 -11.20
N ARG A 429 9.15 14.63 -10.30
CA ARG A 429 9.88 14.64 -9.03
C ARG A 429 11.37 14.47 -9.35
N LYS A 430 12.21 15.32 -8.77
CA LYS A 430 13.66 15.35 -9.04
C LYS A 430 14.41 14.88 -7.81
N ALA A 431 15.48 14.12 -8.04
CA ALA A 431 16.45 13.72 -7.03
C ALA A 431 17.83 13.56 -7.70
N ASP A 432 18.90 13.38 -6.92
CA ASP A 432 20.20 13.01 -7.49
C ASP A 432 20.20 11.56 -7.98
N VAL A 433 19.61 10.67 -7.17
CA VAL A 433 19.53 9.23 -7.46
C VAL A 433 18.10 8.74 -7.28
N VAL A 434 17.52 8.16 -8.33
CA VAL A 434 16.26 7.43 -8.26
C VAL A 434 16.54 5.94 -8.13
N ILE A 435 15.92 5.31 -7.14
CA ILE A 435 16.09 3.89 -6.81
C ILE A 435 14.74 3.22 -7.05
N TYR A 436 14.66 2.36 -8.07
CA TYR A 436 13.46 1.59 -8.38
C TYR A 436 13.51 0.25 -7.62
N GLY A 437 12.61 0.07 -6.65
CA GLY A 437 12.57 -1.05 -5.71
C GLY A 437 13.12 -0.69 -4.33
N ALA A 438 12.32 -0.91 -3.28
CA ALA A 438 12.64 -0.74 -1.87
C ALA A 438 13.00 -2.08 -1.20
N THR A 439 13.70 -2.96 -1.90
CA THR A 439 14.29 -4.18 -1.33
C THR A 439 15.40 -3.84 -0.32
N SER A 440 16.02 -4.85 0.30
CA SER A 440 17.23 -4.67 1.11
C SER A 440 18.31 -3.87 0.37
N ALA A 441 18.57 -4.15 -0.91
CA ALA A 441 19.49 -3.38 -1.74
C ALA A 441 19.03 -1.92 -1.91
N GLY A 442 17.74 -1.71 -2.21
CA GLY A 442 17.20 -0.37 -2.44
C GLY A 442 17.28 0.54 -1.22
N LEU A 443 16.93 0.02 -0.04
CA LEU A 443 17.02 0.77 1.21
C LEU A 443 18.47 0.99 1.65
N ALA A 444 19.36 0.01 1.43
CA ALA A 444 20.79 0.20 1.66
C ALA A 444 21.37 1.30 0.78
N ALA A 445 21.01 1.29 -0.50
CA ALA A 445 21.41 2.29 -1.47
C ALA A 445 20.91 3.69 -1.06
N ALA A 446 19.63 3.83 -0.69
CA ALA A 446 19.06 5.10 -0.29
C ALA A 446 19.75 5.68 0.96
N VAL A 447 20.05 4.85 1.96
CA VAL A 447 20.83 5.27 3.14
C VAL A 447 22.23 5.71 2.74
N GLN A 448 22.91 4.98 1.85
CA GLN A 448 24.26 5.32 1.42
C GLN A 448 24.30 6.61 0.59
N VAL A 449 23.39 6.81 -0.36
CA VAL A 449 23.25 8.07 -1.12
C VAL A 449 23.11 9.25 -0.16
N ARG A 450 22.24 9.12 0.86
CA ARG A 450 22.07 10.16 1.88
C ARG A 450 23.34 10.42 2.69
N ARG A 451 24.09 9.37 3.06
CA ARG A 451 25.38 9.49 3.77
C ARG A 451 26.47 10.16 2.92
N MET A 452 26.35 10.08 1.60
CA MET A 452 27.24 10.75 0.66
C MET A 452 26.79 12.20 0.35
N GLY A 453 25.76 12.70 1.04
CA GLY A 453 25.31 14.08 0.93
C GLY A 453 24.40 14.36 -0.27
N LEU A 454 23.93 13.33 -0.96
CA LEU A 454 23.04 13.43 -2.12
C LEU A 454 21.59 13.13 -1.73
N GLU A 455 20.66 13.45 -2.63
CA GLU A 455 19.23 13.21 -2.44
C GLU A 455 18.78 11.88 -3.08
N PRO A 456 18.38 10.88 -2.27
CA PRO A 456 17.74 9.66 -2.77
C PRO A 456 16.22 9.82 -2.89
N LEU A 457 15.65 9.21 -3.93
CA LEU A 457 14.22 8.99 -4.05
C LEU A 457 13.97 7.51 -4.40
N VAL A 458 13.16 6.83 -3.57
CA VAL A 458 12.82 5.42 -3.78
C VAL A 458 11.42 5.30 -4.38
N VAL A 459 11.29 4.51 -5.45
CA VAL A 459 10.04 4.20 -6.15
C VAL A 459 9.78 2.71 -5.99
N GLU A 460 8.78 2.33 -5.20
CA GLU A 460 8.49 0.95 -4.82
C GLU A 460 7.19 0.46 -5.51
N PRO A 461 7.26 -0.59 -6.34
CA PRO A 461 6.09 -1.11 -7.06
C PRO A 461 4.95 -1.63 -6.18
N SER A 462 5.26 -2.07 -4.96
CA SER A 462 4.32 -2.69 -4.02
C SER A 462 3.94 -1.75 -2.86
N PRO A 463 3.01 -2.14 -1.96
CA PRO A 463 2.73 -1.34 -0.76
C PRO A 463 3.78 -1.52 0.36
N CYS A 464 4.70 -2.47 0.23
CA CYS A 464 5.61 -2.89 1.29
C CYS A 464 7.07 -2.60 0.95
N ILE A 465 7.84 -2.17 1.96
CA ILE A 465 9.28 -1.97 1.83
C ILE A 465 10.05 -3.07 2.56
N GLY A 466 11.29 -3.30 2.14
CA GLY A 466 12.23 -4.26 2.72
C GLY A 466 12.35 -5.59 1.97
N GLY A 467 11.56 -5.81 0.91
CA GLY A 467 11.62 -7.03 0.10
C GLY A 467 11.40 -8.30 0.94
N LEU A 468 12.19 -9.35 0.70
CA LEU A 468 12.07 -10.61 1.43
C LEU A 468 12.47 -10.52 2.90
N THR A 469 13.36 -9.57 3.25
CA THR A 469 13.76 -9.31 4.64
C THR A 469 12.55 -8.94 5.52
N THR A 470 11.57 -8.21 4.98
CA THR A 470 10.30 -7.94 5.66
C THR A 470 9.15 -8.83 5.18
N GLY A 471 9.35 -9.58 4.09
CA GLY A 471 8.39 -10.47 3.44
C GLY A 471 8.40 -11.93 3.92
N GLY A 472 9.07 -12.23 5.04
CA GLY A 472 9.04 -13.54 5.69
C GLY A 472 10.38 -14.28 5.78
N LEU A 473 11.43 -13.79 5.12
CA LEU A 473 12.79 -14.36 5.27
C LEU A 473 13.43 -13.81 6.54
N GLY A 474 13.12 -14.47 7.66
CA GLY A 474 13.58 -14.09 8.99
C GLY A 474 14.70 -14.97 9.54
N GLN A 475 14.95 -16.14 8.95
CA GLN A 475 16.17 -16.93 9.20
C GLN A 475 17.15 -16.70 8.04
N THR A 476 18.16 -15.87 8.29
CA THR A 476 19.03 -15.38 7.21
C THR A 476 19.98 -16.46 6.71
N ASP A 477 20.02 -16.63 5.39
CA ASP A 477 20.99 -17.46 4.66
C ASP A 477 22.35 -16.74 4.54
N SER A 478 23.07 -16.65 5.65
CA SER A 478 24.29 -15.84 5.76
C SER A 478 25.58 -16.54 5.32
N GLY A 479 25.66 -17.88 5.34
CA GLY A 479 26.95 -18.55 5.13
C GLY A 479 27.98 -18.11 6.19
N ILE A 480 29.08 -17.48 5.77
CA ILE A 480 30.12 -16.92 6.66
C ILE A 480 29.81 -15.45 6.96
N LYS A 481 29.36 -15.17 8.18
CA LYS A 481 28.79 -13.87 8.62
C LYS A 481 29.80 -12.72 8.56
N GLU A 482 31.08 -13.03 8.72
CA GLU A 482 32.23 -12.10 8.70
C GLU A 482 32.44 -11.49 7.32
N SER A 483 31.86 -12.11 6.29
CA SER A 483 31.84 -11.58 4.91
C SER A 483 31.03 -10.28 4.78
N PHE A 484 30.17 -9.96 5.75
CA PHE A 484 29.31 -8.79 5.69
C PHE A 484 29.79 -7.69 6.64
N GLY A 485 30.08 -6.53 6.07
CA GLY A 485 30.39 -5.29 6.76
C GLY A 485 29.37 -4.18 6.44
N GLY A 486 29.77 -2.93 6.68
CA GLY A 486 29.00 -1.75 6.27
C GLY A 486 27.53 -1.76 6.71
N ILE A 487 26.66 -1.34 5.79
CA ILE A 487 25.20 -1.26 6.02
C ILE A 487 24.58 -2.65 6.23
N ALA A 488 25.08 -3.68 5.53
CA ALA A 488 24.59 -5.05 5.72
C ALA A 488 24.78 -5.51 7.18
N ARG A 489 25.99 -5.39 7.74
CA ARG A 489 26.24 -5.72 9.16
C ARG A 489 25.44 -4.81 10.10
N GLN A 490 25.30 -3.53 9.75
CA GLN A 490 24.53 -2.57 10.54
C GLN A 490 23.08 -3.00 10.72
N PHE A 491 22.41 -3.51 9.67
CA PHE A 491 21.05 -4.03 9.79
C PHE A 491 20.95 -5.10 10.89
N TYR A 492 21.82 -6.11 10.86
CA TYR A 492 21.78 -7.21 11.84
C TYR A 492 22.18 -6.75 13.26
N LYS A 493 23.02 -5.72 13.40
CA LYS A 493 23.27 -5.05 14.70
C LYS A 493 22.03 -4.35 15.22
N ASP A 494 21.30 -3.65 14.35
CA ASP A 494 20.07 -2.94 14.73
C ASP A 494 18.95 -3.91 15.07
N ILE A 495 18.88 -5.08 14.42
CA ILE A 495 18.00 -6.19 14.83
C ILE A 495 18.37 -6.68 16.24
N LYS A 496 19.67 -6.89 16.53
CA LYS A 496 20.11 -7.26 17.88
C LYS A 496 19.65 -6.22 18.90
N ALA A 497 19.88 -4.94 18.62
CA ALA A 497 19.47 -3.82 19.48
C ALA A 497 17.94 -3.74 19.67
N TYR A 498 17.16 -4.12 18.65
CA TYR A 498 15.71 -4.25 18.78
C TYR A 498 15.34 -5.31 19.83
N TYR A 499 15.94 -6.49 19.77
CA TYR A 499 15.69 -7.58 20.71
C TYR A 499 16.43 -7.47 22.04
N GLU A 500 17.26 -6.45 22.24
CA GLU A 500 17.83 -6.14 23.55
C GLU A 500 16.80 -5.52 24.50
N LYS A 501 15.71 -4.98 23.96
CA LYS A 501 14.60 -4.39 24.71
C LYS A 501 13.61 -5.47 25.13
N ASP A 502 13.23 -5.50 26.40
CA ASP A 502 12.29 -6.50 26.92
C ASP A 502 10.91 -6.41 26.26
N ASP A 503 10.44 -5.21 25.90
CA ASP A 503 9.15 -5.01 25.21
C ASP A 503 9.09 -5.63 23.81
N SER A 504 10.23 -5.99 23.22
CA SER A 504 10.29 -6.71 21.94
C SER A 504 9.91 -8.18 22.08
N TRP A 505 9.74 -8.69 23.31
CA TRP A 505 9.51 -10.09 23.64
C TRP A 505 8.07 -10.31 24.15
N VAL A 506 7.10 -10.31 23.24
CA VAL A 506 5.66 -10.33 23.54
C VAL A 506 5.12 -11.74 23.84
N PHE A 507 5.55 -12.75 23.08
CA PHE A 507 5.00 -14.12 23.14
C PHE A 507 5.95 -15.15 23.76
N GLN A 508 7.16 -14.72 24.11
CA GLN A 508 8.21 -15.55 24.67
C GLN A 508 9.10 -14.69 25.56
N LYS A 509 9.68 -15.21 26.65
CA LYS A 509 10.75 -14.48 27.33
C LYS A 509 12.04 -14.54 26.52
N ARG A 510 12.83 -13.47 26.53
CA ARG A 510 14.16 -13.44 25.90
C ARG A 510 15.03 -14.64 26.29
N CYS A 511 15.02 -14.99 27.58
CA CYS A 511 15.80 -16.10 28.12
C CYS A 511 15.28 -17.49 27.72
N GLU A 512 14.13 -17.62 27.08
CA GLU A 512 13.58 -18.89 26.57
C GLU A 512 13.93 -19.11 25.10
N TYR A 513 14.19 -18.03 24.35
CA TYR A 513 14.63 -18.15 22.96
C TYR A 513 16.06 -18.69 22.90
N ARG A 514 16.24 -19.74 22.10
CA ARG A 514 17.54 -20.34 21.83
C ARG A 514 17.73 -20.34 20.32
N PRO A 515 18.62 -19.50 19.77
CA PRO A 515 18.94 -19.60 18.34
C PRO A 515 19.49 -21.00 18.02
N ARG A 516 19.42 -21.43 16.76
CA ARG A 516 19.90 -22.75 16.35
C ARG A 516 20.77 -22.67 15.09
N LYS A 517 21.81 -23.51 15.02
CA LYS A 517 22.68 -23.70 13.85
C LYS A 517 23.39 -22.40 13.42
N MET A 518 23.30 -22.00 12.14
CA MET A 518 24.00 -20.83 11.58
C MET A 518 23.56 -19.49 12.21
N THR A 519 22.54 -19.50 13.05
CA THR A 519 22.01 -18.31 13.72
C THR A 519 22.34 -18.27 15.21
N CYS A 520 23.08 -19.28 15.71
CA CYS A 520 23.60 -19.28 17.07
C CYS A 520 24.44 -18.02 17.33
N TRP A 521 24.18 -17.41 18.47
CA TRP A 521 25.04 -16.40 19.08
C TRP A 521 26.19 -17.14 19.74
N GLU A 522 27.39 -17.00 19.21
CA GLU A 522 28.55 -17.26 20.05
C GLU A 522 28.69 -16.15 21.09
N SER A 523 29.26 -16.46 22.25
CA SER A 523 29.53 -15.47 23.28
C SER A 523 30.43 -14.37 22.69
N GLY A 524 29.88 -13.16 22.50
CA GLY A 524 30.59 -12.02 21.91
C GLY A 524 30.09 -11.55 20.54
N GLU A 525 29.13 -12.23 19.90
CA GLU A 525 28.62 -11.76 18.60
C GLU A 525 27.73 -10.50 18.73
N ASP A 526 28.03 -9.47 17.94
CA ASP A 526 27.37 -8.16 18.00
C ASP A 526 26.14 -8.01 17.09
N SER A 527 25.70 -9.05 16.39
CA SER A 527 24.64 -8.99 15.36
C SER A 527 23.68 -10.19 15.35
N MET A 528 22.38 -9.95 15.17
CA MET A 528 21.33 -10.98 15.13
C MET A 528 20.95 -11.37 13.70
N TRP A 529 20.93 -12.66 13.39
CA TRP A 529 20.62 -13.18 12.04
C TRP A 529 19.26 -13.89 11.94
N THR A 530 18.48 -13.86 13.03
CA THR A 530 17.11 -14.37 13.11
C THR A 530 16.17 -13.31 13.64
N PHE A 531 15.06 -13.04 12.95
CA PHE A 531 14.16 -11.98 13.35
C PHE A 531 12.77 -12.18 12.78
N GLU A 532 11.80 -11.55 13.43
CA GLU A 532 10.43 -11.47 12.93
C GLU A 532 10.35 -10.46 11.77
N PRO A 533 9.46 -10.68 10.78
CA PRO A 533 9.27 -9.74 9.68
C PRO A 533 8.90 -8.33 10.15
N SER A 534 8.03 -8.22 11.15
CA SER A 534 7.66 -6.95 11.79
C SER A 534 8.84 -6.25 12.49
N ALA A 535 9.80 -7.00 13.05
CA ALA A 535 11.01 -6.43 13.65
C ALA A 535 11.93 -5.82 12.57
N ALA A 536 12.14 -6.56 11.47
CA ALA A 536 12.86 -6.02 10.31
C ALA A 536 12.18 -4.77 9.76
N ARG A 537 10.86 -4.78 9.64
CA ARG A 537 10.09 -3.63 9.15
C ARG A 537 10.29 -2.41 10.05
N LYS A 538 10.20 -2.56 11.37
CA LYS A 538 10.44 -1.45 12.33
C LYS A 538 11.84 -0.86 12.23
N VAL A 539 12.86 -1.70 12.06
CA VAL A 539 14.26 -1.25 11.88
C VAL A 539 14.39 -0.44 10.59
N LEU A 540 13.90 -0.96 9.47
CA LEU A 540 13.99 -0.31 8.17
C LEU A 540 13.15 0.98 8.10
N ASP A 541 11.94 1.00 8.64
CA ASP A 541 11.14 2.24 8.79
C ASP A 541 11.90 3.28 9.64
N GLY A 542 12.64 2.82 10.66
CA GLY A 542 13.53 3.67 11.45
C GLY A 542 14.65 4.29 10.62
N TRP A 543 15.27 3.51 9.73
CA TRP A 543 16.27 4.02 8.79
C TRP A 543 15.69 5.05 7.84
N VAL A 544 14.53 4.78 7.26
CA VAL A 544 13.83 5.70 6.35
C VAL A 544 13.55 7.04 7.05
N ARG A 545 12.97 7.01 8.25
CA ARG A 545 12.70 8.22 9.05
C ARG A 545 13.97 8.97 9.43
N LYS A 546 14.98 8.28 9.98
CA LYS A 546 16.23 8.89 10.44
C LYS A 546 16.99 9.57 9.30
N ASN A 547 16.99 8.95 8.12
CA ASN A 547 17.70 9.47 6.95
C ASN A 547 16.80 10.35 6.07
N ARG A 548 15.54 10.60 6.45
CA ARG A 548 14.56 11.39 5.68
C ARG A 548 14.53 10.96 4.21
N ILE A 549 14.34 9.66 3.97
CA ILE A 549 14.28 9.07 2.63
C ILE A 549 12.85 9.21 2.11
N ALA A 550 12.67 9.80 0.93
CA ALA A 550 11.38 9.84 0.24
C ALA A 550 11.12 8.50 -0.43
N ILE A 551 9.98 7.87 -0.12
CA ILE A 551 9.56 6.60 -0.71
C ILE A 551 8.15 6.76 -1.27
N PHE A 552 7.96 6.32 -2.51
CA PHE A 552 6.66 6.28 -3.19
C PHE A 552 6.29 4.81 -3.43
N CYS A 553 5.40 4.28 -2.61
CA CYS A 553 4.87 2.91 -2.74
C CYS A 553 3.72 2.84 -3.75
N ASN A 554 3.42 1.63 -4.22
CA ASN A 554 2.43 1.33 -5.27
C ASN A 554 2.74 2.02 -6.61
N GLU A 555 4.03 2.17 -6.92
CA GLU A 555 4.52 2.85 -8.11
C GLU A 555 5.15 1.86 -9.08
N ARG A 556 4.33 1.13 -9.82
CA ARG A 556 4.77 0.22 -10.89
C ARG A 556 5.28 1.02 -12.09
N LEU A 557 6.45 0.65 -12.62
CA LEU A 557 7.03 1.25 -13.83
C LEU A 557 6.04 1.11 -14.99
N ASP A 558 5.82 2.19 -15.74
CA ASP A 558 5.15 2.10 -17.02
C ASP A 558 6.08 1.32 -17.97
N ARG A 559 5.72 0.09 -18.32
CA ARG A 559 6.55 -0.78 -19.18
C ARG A 559 6.31 -0.55 -20.68
N THR A 560 5.55 0.48 -21.06
CA THR A 560 5.40 0.88 -22.46
C THR A 560 6.64 1.65 -22.94
N GLN A 561 6.74 1.89 -24.25
CA GLN A 561 7.86 2.60 -24.89
C GLN A 561 8.12 4.00 -24.30
N ASP A 562 7.09 4.63 -23.74
CA ASP A 562 7.16 5.98 -23.19
C ASP A 562 7.51 6.00 -21.69
N GLY A 563 7.66 4.83 -21.07
CA GLY A 563 7.88 4.67 -19.65
C GLY A 563 9.28 5.03 -19.18
N VAL A 564 10.29 4.90 -20.05
CA VAL A 564 11.67 5.32 -19.77
C VAL A 564 12.10 6.32 -20.83
N GLU A 565 12.28 7.56 -20.41
CA GLU A 565 12.79 8.62 -21.28
C GLU A 565 14.32 8.59 -21.26
N LYS A 566 14.95 8.48 -22.45
CA LYS A 566 16.40 8.49 -22.59
C LYS A 566 16.88 9.64 -23.48
N SER A 567 18.08 10.14 -23.19
CA SER A 567 18.88 10.99 -24.08
C SER A 567 20.16 10.23 -24.43
N GLY A 568 20.20 9.68 -25.65
CA GLY A 568 21.21 8.68 -26.03
C GLY A 568 21.18 7.46 -25.10
N ALA A 569 22.33 7.07 -24.56
CA ALA A 569 22.44 5.96 -23.61
C ALA A 569 22.05 6.34 -22.16
N ARG A 570 21.61 7.57 -21.89
CA ARG A 570 21.38 8.05 -20.52
C ARG A 570 19.88 8.14 -20.22
N ILE A 571 19.42 7.53 -19.13
CA ILE A 571 18.04 7.71 -18.64
C ILE A 571 17.90 9.14 -18.10
N VAL A 572 16.86 9.83 -18.56
CA VAL A 572 16.47 11.16 -18.11
C VAL A 572 15.39 11.03 -17.05
N SER A 573 14.33 10.26 -17.32
CA SER A 573 13.23 10.06 -16.39
C SER A 573 12.59 8.68 -16.54
N ILE A 574 11.98 8.19 -15.46
CA ILE A 574 11.07 7.03 -15.50
C ILE A 574 9.66 7.50 -15.17
N ARG A 575 8.67 6.87 -15.80
CA ARG A 575 7.24 7.07 -15.54
C ARG A 575 6.63 5.80 -14.96
N THR A 576 5.64 5.95 -14.08
CA THR A 576 4.91 4.84 -13.47
C THR A 576 3.46 4.79 -13.96
N GLU A 577 2.74 3.69 -13.72
CA GLU A 577 1.32 3.50 -14.13
C GLU A 577 0.37 4.55 -13.53
N SER A 578 0.77 5.20 -12.44
CA SER A 578 0.07 6.33 -11.81
C SER A 578 0.17 7.63 -12.63
N GLY A 579 1.07 7.67 -13.62
CA GLY A 579 1.41 8.86 -14.40
C GLY A 579 2.55 9.70 -13.80
N ARG A 580 3.00 9.41 -12.57
CA ARG A 580 4.14 10.08 -11.93
C ARG A 580 5.41 9.91 -12.75
N ARG A 581 6.20 10.98 -12.85
CA ARG A 581 7.53 10.97 -13.47
C ARG A 581 8.61 11.27 -12.43
N PHE A 582 9.70 10.52 -12.51
CA PHE A 582 10.85 10.63 -11.62
C PHE A 582 12.11 10.87 -12.46
N ARG A 583 12.76 12.02 -12.24
CA ARG A 583 13.96 12.46 -12.96
C ARG A 583 15.17 12.44 -12.02
N ALA A 584 16.29 11.90 -12.48
CA ALA A 584 17.50 11.84 -11.68
C ALA A 584 18.77 11.92 -12.50
N LYS A 585 19.91 12.09 -11.82
CA LYS A 585 21.22 11.99 -12.44
C LYS A 585 21.65 10.53 -12.61
N MET A 586 21.30 9.66 -11.67
CA MET A 586 21.57 8.23 -11.70
C MET A 586 20.32 7.43 -11.33
N PHE A 587 20.24 6.22 -11.85
CA PHE A 587 19.15 5.27 -11.60
C PHE A 587 19.71 3.95 -11.08
N LEU A 588 19.02 3.32 -10.13
CA LEU A 588 19.31 1.97 -9.67
C LEU A 588 18.08 1.08 -9.86
N ASP A 589 18.24 -0.10 -10.46
CA ASP A 589 17.22 -1.15 -10.44
C ASP A 589 17.51 -2.14 -9.30
N CYS A 590 16.78 -1.95 -8.20
CA CYS A 590 16.85 -2.75 -6.99
C CYS A 590 15.64 -3.70 -6.85
N THR A 591 14.91 -3.97 -7.93
CA THR A 591 13.78 -4.93 -7.94
C THR A 591 14.25 -6.36 -8.12
N TYR A 592 13.42 -7.34 -7.72
CA TYR A 592 13.70 -8.76 -8.00
C TYR A 592 13.37 -9.14 -9.44
N GLU A 593 12.62 -8.30 -10.15
CA GLU A 593 12.07 -8.54 -11.48
C GLU A 593 12.93 -7.99 -12.63
N GLY A 594 13.66 -6.89 -12.39
CA GLY A 594 14.51 -6.25 -13.39
C GLY A 594 13.73 -5.54 -14.50
N ASP A 595 12.57 -4.96 -14.19
CA ASP A 595 11.73 -4.30 -15.20
C ASP A 595 12.38 -3.02 -15.75
N LEU A 596 13.15 -2.28 -14.94
CA LEU A 596 13.83 -1.06 -15.41
C LEU A 596 15.01 -1.42 -16.32
N ILE A 597 15.69 -2.54 -16.08
CA ILE A 597 16.71 -3.08 -16.99
C ILE A 597 16.11 -3.28 -18.39
N ALA A 598 15.00 -4.02 -18.47
CA ALA A 598 14.35 -4.32 -19.73
C ALA A 598 13.83 -3.06 -20.42
N ALA A 599 13.14 -2.17 -19.69
CA ALA A 599 12.59 -0.94 -20.24
C ALA A 599 13.67 0.08 -20.67
N ALA A 600 14.86 0.05 -20.05
CA ALA A 600 15.99 0.87 -20.45
C ALA A 600 16.75 0.33 -21.68
N GLY A 601 16.37 -0.85 -22.20
CA GLY A 601 17.05 -1.50 -23.31
C GLY A 601 18.42 -2.09 -22.95
N VAL A 602 18.63 -2.43 -21.67
CA VAL A 602 19.85 -3.12 -21.21
C VAL A 602 19.70 -4.61 -21.48
N SER A 603 20.77 -5.25 -21.95
CA SER A 603 20.76 -6.69 -22.24
C SER A 603 20.48 -7.51 -20.97
N TYR A 604 19.63 -8.53 -21.09
CA TYR A 604 19.34 -9.47 -20.01
C TYR A 604 19.12 -10.88 -20.53
N THR A 605 19.11 -11.85 -19.61
CA THR A 605 18.84 -13.27 -19.85
C THR A 605 17.81 -13.77 -18.84
N ILE A 606 17.09 -14.84 -19.20
CA ILE A 606 16.11 -15.54 -18.36
C ILE A 606 16.36 -17.03 -18.48
N GLY A 607 16.06 -17.76 -17.41
CA GLY A 607 16.12 -19.22 -17.40
C GLY A 607 17.53 -19.73 -17.12
N ARG A 608 17.87 -20.90 -17.65
CA ARG A 608 19.13 -21.59 -17.39
C ARG A 608 19.97 -21.65 -18.65
N GLU A 609 21.18 -21.11 -18.60
CA GLU A 609 22.11 -21.22 -19.72
C GLU A 609 22.69 -22.64 -19.85
N PRO A 610 23.02 -23.10 -21.07
CA PRO A 610 23.73 -24.35 -21.23
C PRO A 610 25.16 -24.22 -20.67
N ASN A 611 25.70 -25.34 -20.15
CA ASN A 611 27.07 -25.43 -19.63
C ASN A 611 28.10 -24.88 -20.62
N SER A 612 27.91 -25.13 -21.92
CA SER A 612 28.80 -24.68 -23.00
C SER A 612 28.92 -23.16 -23.13
N LYS A 613 27.95 -22.38 -22.64
CA LYS A 613 27.97 -20.91 -22.76
C LYS A 613 29.11 -20.27 -21.96
N TYR A 614 29.37 -20.78 -20.75
CA TYR A 614 30.38 -20.23 -19.84
C TYR A 614 31.39 -21.28 -19.34
N GLY A 615 31.37 -22.50 -19.88
CA GLY A 615 32.23 -23.59 -19.45
C GLY A 615 31.93 -24.06 -18.02
N GLU A 616 30.65 -24.07 -17.64
CA GLU A 616 30.18 -24.48 -16.32
C GLU A 616 29.93 -26.00 -16.30
N THR A 617 29.83 -26.58 -15.10
CA THR A 617 29.62 -28.03 -14.92
C THR A 617 28.24 -28.35 -14.37
N ILE A 618 27.67 -27.46 -13.57
CA ILE A 618 26.40 -27.69 -12.85
C ILE A 618 25.27 -26.73 -13.24
N ASN A 619 25.44 -25.93 -14.31
CA ASN A 619 24.37 -25.09 -14.85
C ASN A 619 23.46 -25.89 -15.81
N GLY A 620 22.31 -25.32 -16.19
CA GLY A 620 21.36 -25.98 -17.08
C GLY A 620 20.54 -27.10 -16.41
N ILE A 621 20.03 -28.02 -17.23
CA ILE A 621 19.29 -29.22 -16.81
C ILE A 621 20.28 -30.23 -16.23
N GLN A 622 20.00 -30.79 -15.04
CA GLN A 622 20.99 -31.57 -14.28
C GLN A 622 20.40 -32.83 -13.64
N ARG A 623 19.97 -33.82 -14.43
CA ARG A 623 19.29 -35.01 -13.92
C ARG A 623 20.15 -35.86 -12.97
N ALA A 624 21.44 -35.98 -13.25
CA ALA A 624 22.34 -36.79 -12.45
C ALA A 624 22.66 -36.21 -11.06
N LEU A 625 22.44 -34.90 -10.87
CA LEU A 625 22.85 -34.18 -9.64
C LEU A 625 21.68 -33.88 -8.69
N MET A 626 20.44 -34.13 -9.11
CA MET A 626 19.20 -33.89 -8.34
C MET A 626 18.99 -34.91 -7.21
N LYS A 627 19.76 -34.79 -6.14
CA LYS A 627 19.74 -35.74 -5.01
C LYS A 627 18.79 -35.32 -3.88
N ASN A 628 18.60 -34.02 -3.70
CA ASN A 628 17.80 -33.44 -2.62
C ASN A 628 16.42 -33.03 -3.12
N HIS A 629 15.50 -32.76 -2.19
CA HIS A 629 14.15 -32.27 -2.48
C HIS A 629 13.42 -33.10 -3.55
N GLN A 630 13.55 -34.44 -3.48
CA GLN A 630 12.90 -35.41 -4.36
C GLN A 630 11.66 -36.04 -3.74
N LEU A 631 10.84 -36.63 -4.63
CA LEU A 631 9.74 -37.52 -4.27
C LEU A 631 10.30 -38.91 -3.92
N ASN A 632 9.53 -39.72 -3.21
CA ASN A 632 9.82 -41.14 -3.03
C ASN A 632 9.80 -41.86 -4.39
N GLU A 633 10.58 -42.94 -4.51
CA GLU A 633 10.64 -43.71 -5.75
C GLU A 633 9.28 -44.35 -6.08
N GLY A 634 8.93 -44.38 -7.37
CA GLY A 634 7.72 -45.07 -7.85
C GLY A 634 6.40 -44.30 -7.72
N VAL A 635 6.43 -43.01 -7.40
CA VAL A 635 5.20 -42.19 -7.31
C VAL A 635 4.54 -42.03 -8.68
N ASP A 636 3.26 -42.43 -8.78
CA ASP A 636 2.49 -42.44 -10.03
C ASP A 636 2.04 -41.02 -10.45
N PRO A 637 2.26 -40.61 -11.71
CA PRO A 637 2.00 -39.26 -12.18
C PRO A 637 0.59 -39.04 -12.78
N TYR A 638 -0.24 -40.08 -12.91
CA TYR A 638 -1.47 -40.02 -13.70
C TYR A 638 -2.72 -39.75 -12.85
N VAL A 639 -3.73 -39.09 -13.43
CA VAL A 639 -4.99 -38.77 -12.74
C VAL A 639 -5.63 -40.04 -12.15
N ARG A 640 -5.74 -41.09 -12.96
CA ARG A 640 -6.04 -42.45 -12.50
C ARG A 640 -4.73 -43.22 -12.40
N LYS A 641 -4.42 -43.69 -11.19
CA LYS A 641 -3.19 -44.43 -10.88
C LYS A 641 -3.03 -45.63 -11.84
N GLY A 642 -1.87 -45.74 -12.47
CA GLY A 642 -1.52 -46.80 -13.41
C GLY A 642 -2.11 -46.66 -14.82
N ASP A 643 -2.87 -45.61 -15.10
CA ASP A 643 -3.54 -45.39 -16.40
C ASP A 643 -3.02 -44.13 -17.11
N PRO A 644 -2.04 -44.26 -18.02
CA PRO A 644 -1.51 -43.14 -18.80
C PRO A 644 -2.57 -42.40 -19.64
N SER A 645 -3.65 -43.07 -20.03
CA SER A 645 -4.72 -42.46 -20.82
C SER A 645 -5.57 -41.47 -20.03
N SER A 646 -5.47 -41.49 -18.70
CA SER A 646 -6.19 -40.57 -17.80
C SER A 646 -5.63 -39.14 -17.75
N GLY A 647 -4.47 -38.91 -18.37
CA GLY A 647 -3.73 -37.66 -18.30
C GLY A 647 -2.88 -37.53 -17.04
N LEU A 648 -2.03 -36.51 -17.00
CA LEU A 648 -1.11 -36.25 -15.89
C LEU A 648 -1.78 -35.46 -14.76
N LEU A 649 -1.31 -35.66 -13.53
CA LEU A 649 -1.65 -34.82 -12.39
C LEU A 649 -1.17 -33.38 -12.62
N PRO A 650 -1.82 -32.38 -11.98
CA PRO A 650 -1.48 -30.98 -12.14
C PRO A 650 0.01 -30.68 -11.90
N GLY A 651 0.63 -29.93 -12.81
CA GLY A 651 2.03 -29.49 -12.68
C GLY A 651 3.09 -30.55 -12.98
N ILE A 652 2.72 -31.66 -13.62
CA ILE A 652 3.63 -32.66 -14.17
C ILE A 652 3.62 -32.56 -15.70
N GLU A 653 4.80 -32.67 -16.30
CA GLU A 653 4.98 -32.72 -17.76
C GLU A 653 5.64 -34.03 -18.21
N LEU A 654 5.60 -34.28 -19.52
CA LEU A 654 6.40 -35.35 -20.13
C LEU A 654 7.87 -34.90 -20.20
N ASP A 655 8.79 -35.85 -20.02
CA ASP A 655 10.20 -35.52 -20.20
C ASP A 655 10.52 -35.18 -21.65
N VAL A 656 11.51 -34.32 -21.83
CA VAL A 656 12.12 -34.02 -23.12
C VAL A 656 13.53 -34.59 -23.06
N ASP A 657 13.87 -35.50 -23.99
CA ASP A 657 15.15 -36.23 -23.98
C ASP A 657 16.32 -35.35 -24.43
N VAL A 658 16.72 -34.41 -23.57
CA VAL A 658 17.89 -33.54 -23.75
C VAL A 658 19.00 -33.93 -22.78
N PRO A 659 20.29 -33.86 -23.19
CA PRO A 659 21.42 -34.17 -22.30
C PRO A 659 21.51 -33.23 -21.09
N ASP A 660 22.09 -33.72 -19.99
CA ASP A 660 22.47 -32.86 -18.86
C ASP A 660 23.45 -31.76 -19.30
N GLY A 661 23.33 -30.58 -18.69
CA GLY A 661 24.03 -29.36 -19.08
C GLY A 661 23.36 -28.57 -20.21
N SER A 662 22.23 -29.05 -20.77
CA SER A 662 21.42 -28.28 -21.74
C SER A 662 20.71 -27.10 -21.06
N GLY A 663 20.56 -25.98 -21.77
CA GLY A 663 19.85 -24.80 -21.28
C GLY A 663 18.34 -24.84 -21.57
N ASP A 664 17.58 -24.03 -20.85
CA ASP A 664 16.15 -23.80 -21.08
C ASP A 664 15.68 -22.43 -20.53
N SER A 665 14.39 -22.14 -20.65
CA SER A 665 13.79 -20.87 -20.21
C SER A 665 13.18 -20.92 -18.80
N ARG A 666 13.41 -21.99 -18.03
CA ARG A 666 12.73 -22.19 -16.74
C ARG A 666 13.45 -21.51 -15.59
N VAL A 667 12.69 -21.05 -14.61
CA VAL A 667 13.23 -20.42 -13.40
C VAL A 667 12.95 -21.27 -12.17
N GLN A 668 13.68 -20.98 -11.10
CA GLN A 668 13.48 -21.63 -9.80
C GLN A 668 12.05 -21.46 -9.28
N ALA A 669 11.53 -22.48 -8.60
CA ALA A 669 10.22 -22.39 -7.98
C ALA A 669 10.12 -21.27 -6.94
N TYR A 670 8.98 -20.58 -6.93
CA TYR A 670 8.67 -19.54 -5.95
C TYR A 670 7.76 -20.09 -4.84
N CYS A 671 7.75 -19.38 -3.72
CA CYS A 671 6.80 -19.58 -2.63
C CYS A 671 6.66 -18.29 -1.79
N TYR A 672 5.74 -18.31 -0.84
CA TYR A 672 5.65 -17.37 0.26
C TYR A 672 6.41 -17.95 1.46
N ARG A 673 7.39 -17.23 2.00
CA ARG A 673 8.08 -17.57 3.26
C ARG A 673 7.12 -17.32 4.42
N MET A 674 6.53 -18.35 4.98
CA MET A 674 5.44 -18.18 5.94
C MET A 674 5.99 -17.88 7.34
N CYS A 675 5.44 -16.84 7.98
CA CYS A 675 5.65 -16.60 9.40
C CYS A 675 4.55 -17.27 10.21
N LEU A 676 4.87 -18.39 10.87
CA LEU A 676 3.88 -19.16 11.64
C LEU A 676 4.13 -19.09 13.13
N THR A 677 3.07 -19.23 13.92
CA THR A 677 3.13 -19.28 15.38
C THR A 677 2.31 -20.44 15.95
N ASP A 678 2.75 -20.95 17.09
CA ASP A 678 2.02 -21.94 17.89
C ASP A 678 1.38 -21.31 19.15
N ASP A 679 1.50 -20.00 19.35
CA ASP A 679 0.88 -19.30 20.48
C ASP A 679 -0.61 -19.04 20.19
N PRO A 680 -1.55 -19.62 20.97
CA PRO A 680 -2.98 -19.49 20.70
C PRO A 680 -3.50 -18.04 20.69
N ARG A 681 -2.83 -17.12 21.40
CA ARG A 681 -3.20 -15.70 21.42
C ARG A 681 -2.94 -15.05 20.06
N ASN A 682 -1.87 -15.46 19.38
CA ASN A 682 -1.41 -14.90 18.12
C ASN A 682 -1.75 -15.75 16.87
N ARG A 683 -2.30 -16.95 17.05
CA ARG A 683 -2.50 -17.90 15.95
C ARG A 683 -3.80 -17.68 15.18
N ILE A 684 -3.70 -17.68 13.84
CA ILE A 684 -4.80 -17.79 12.87
C ILE A 684 -4.73 -19.21 12.28
N PRO A 685 -5.73 -20.08 12.52
CA PRO A 685 -5.74 -21.45 11.99
C PRO A 685 -5.73 -21.49 10.44
N PHE A 686 -5.22 -22.59 9.88
CA PHE A 686 -5.29 -22.82 8.43
C PHE A 686 -6.72 -23.18 8.01
N GLU A 687 -7.39 -22.24 7.34
CA GLU A 687 -8.74 -22.44 6.80
C GLU A 687 -8.70 -23.12 5.42
N LYS A 688 -9.78 -23.84 5.08
CA LYS A 688 -9.93 -24.43 3.75
C LYS A 688 -10.09 -23.31 2.71
N PRO A 689 -9.17 -23.15 1.75
CA PRO A 689 -9.28 -22.04 0.81
C PRO A 689 -10.43 -22.23 -0.17
N GLN A 690 -11.03 -21.12 -0.61
CA GLN A 690 -12.05 -21.13 -1.65
C GLN A 690 -11.51 -21.75 -2.94
N GLY A 691 -12.30 -22.63 -3.55
CA GLY A 691 -11.91 -23.36 -4.76
C GLY A 691 -10.76 -24.36 -4.55
N TYR A 692 -10.55 -24.85 -3.33
CA TYR A 692 -9.66 -25.97 -3.03
C TYR A 692 -10.06 -27.21 -3.86
N ARG A 693 -9.09 -27.80 -4.56
CA ARG A 693 -9.25 -29.09 -5.24
C ARG A 693 -8.24 -30.07 -4.66
N GLU A 694 -8.73 -31.21 -4.17
CA GLU A 694 -7.84 -32.25 -3.64
C GLU A 694 -6.88 -32.79 -4.71
N LEU A 695 -7.31 -32.81 -5.97
CA LEU A 695 -6.50 -33.22 -7.11
C LEU A 695 -5.17 -32.43 -7.24
N ASP A 696 -5.13 -31.17 -6.80
CA ASP A 696 -3.91 -30.34 -6.82
C ASP A 696 -2.85 -30.85 -5.81
N TYR A 697 -3.26 -31.69 -4.86
CA TYR A 697 -2.41 -32.28 -3.81
C TYR A 697 -2.33 -33.81 -3.89
N GLU A 698 -2.94 -34.43 -4.90
CA GLU A 698 -2.92 -35.89 -5.07
C GLU A 698 -1.48 -36.44 -5.13
N LEU A 699 -0.56 -35.69 -5.75
CA LEU A 699 0.85 -36.06 -5.82
C LEU A 699 1.50 -36.10 -4.42
N LEU A 700 1.18 -35.15 -3.54
CA LEU A 700 1.64 -35.15 -2.14
C LEU A 700 1.12 -36.39 -1.40
N LEU A 701 -0.17 -36.71 -1.57
CA LEU A 701 -0.80 -37.84 -0.89
C LEU A 701 -0.17 -39.17 -1.34
N ARG A 702 0.02 -39.38 -2.63
CA ARG A 702 0.72 -40.55 -3.16
C ARG A 702 2.17 -40.64 -2.70
N ASN A 703 2.84 -39.50 -2.59
CA ASN A 703 4.21 -39.46 -2.09
C ASN A 703 4.29 -39.88 -0.62
N LEU A 704 3.34 -39.45 0.22
CA LEU A 704 3.20 -39.88 1.62
C LEU A 704 2.87 -41.38 1.75
N GLU A 705 2.04 -41.92 0.86
CA GLU A 705 1.71 -43.35 0.79
C GLU A 705 2.89 -44.21 0.35
N ALA A 706 3.75 -43.68 -0.52
CA ALA A 706 4.98 -44.36 -0.95
C ALA A 706 6.06 -44.41 0.16
N GLY A 707 6.01 -43.49 1.13
CA GLY A 707 6.93 -43.51 2.28
C GLY A 707 7.06 -42.18 3.03
N PRO A 708 7.82 -42.16 4.14
CA PRO A 708 8.06 -40.94 4.91
C PRO A 708 8.86 -39.90 4.10
N LEU A 709 8.33 -38.69 3.94
CA LEU A 709 8.96 -37.61 3.13
C LEU A 709 10.34 -37.16 3.62
N CYS A 710 10.55 -37.17 4.93
CA CYS A 710 11.83 -36.78 5.55
C CYS A 710 12.01 -37.48 6.90
N PRO A 711 12.55 -38.71 6.92
CA PRO A 711 12.65 -39.52 8.14
C PRO A 711 13.40 -38.79 9.28
N LYS A 712 14.47 -38.07 8.95
CA LYS A 712 15.30 -37.31 9.90
C LYS A 712 14.55 -36.15 10.59
N HIS A 713 13.41 -35.74 10.04
CA HIS A 713 12.61 -34.62 10.54
C HIS A 713 11.15 -35.01 10.76
N GLY A 714 10.91 -36.27 11.15
CA GLY A 714 9.59 -36.74 11.53
C GLY A 714 8.57 -36.76 10.39
N GLY A 715 9.03 -36.79 9.14
CA GLY A 715 8.17 -36.82 7.95
C GLY A 715 7.64 -35.45 7.50
N MET A 716 8.06 -34.34 8.12
CA MET A 716 7.59 -33.00 7.76
C MET A 716 7.98 -32.59 6.33
N PRO A 717 7.04 -32.10 5.50
CA PRO A 717 7.31 -31.73 4.10
C PRO A 717 8.10 -30.43 3.95
N TRP A 718 8.17 -29.62 4.99
CA TRP A 718 8.70 -28.26 5.07
C TRP A 718 9.70 -28.09 6.23
N ILE A 719 10.46 -26.99 6.22
CA ILE A 719 11.31 -26.56 7.34
C ILE A 719 10.61 -25.43 8.09
N ASN A 720 10.41 -25.60 9.40
CA ASN A 720 9.94 -24.55 10.32
C ASN A 720 11.10 -24.13 11.21
N SER A 721 11.76 -23.03 10.87
CA SER A 721 12.92 -22.55 11.59
C SER A 721 12.55 -21.56 12.68
N PRO A 722 12.99 -21.74 13.93
CA PRO A 722 12.52 -20.92 15.04
C PRO A 722 13.07 -19.49 14.98
N MET A 723 12.17 -18.52 15.10
CA MET A 723 12.43 -17.09 15.27
C MET A 723 12.01 -16.65 16.68
N PRO A 724 12.40 -15.45 17.13
CA PRO A 724 11.89 -14.88 18.38
C PRO A 724 10.37 -14.92 18.49
N ASN A 725 9.85 -14.82 19.73
CA ASN A 725 8.43 -14.74 20.02
C ASN A 725 7.58 -15.94 19.54
N ARG A 726 8.13 -17.16 19.64
CA ARG A 726 7.43 -18.40 19.22
C ARG A 726 6.92 -18.33 17.78
N LYS A 727 7.69 -17.68 16.91
CA LYS A 727 7.41 -17.59 15.48
C LYS A 727 8.41 -18.43 14.69
N THR A 728 8.15 -18.59 13.40
CA THR A 728 8.99 -19.38 12.52
C THR A 728 9.20 -18.71 11.18
N ASP A 729 10.35 -18.95 10.58
CA ASP A 729 10.55 -18.81 9.15
C ASP A 729 10.31 -20.18 8.52
N THR A 730 9.26 -20.29 7.71
CA THR A 730 8.83 -21.56 7.13
C THR A 730 9.02 -21.62 5.62
N ASN A 731 9.74 -22.65 5.16
CA ASN A 731 10.19 -22.80 3.77
C ASN A 731 10.21 -24.27 3.27
N ASN A 732 10.61 -24.46 2.01
CA ASN A 732 10.75 -25.74 1.32
C ASN A 732 11.72 -26.72 2.01
N ARG A 733 11.45 -28.04 1.90
CA ARG A 733 12.34 -29.12 2.38
C ARG A 733 12.26 -30.44 1.61
N THR A 734 11.17 -30.79 0.96
CA THR A 734 10.99 -32.14 0.36
C THR A 734 10.46 -32.04 -1.08
N GLY A 735 10.27 -33.17 -1.77
CA GLY A 735 9.83 -33.16 -3.17
C GLY A 735 8.43 -32.59 -3.43
N PHE A 736 7.57 -32.53 -2.42
CA PHE A 736 6.31 -31.78 -2.50
C PHE A 736 6.15 -30.95 -1.23
N SER A 737 6.27 -29.64 -1.36
CA SER A 737 6.38 -28.70 -0.23
C SER A 737 5.90 -27.30 -0.64
N THR A 738 6.32 -26.26 0.07
CA THR A 738 5.88 -24.86 -0.14
C THR A 738 6.25 -24.31 -1.51
N ASP A 739 7.30 -24.81 -2.15
CA ASP A 739 7.68 -24.42 -3.51
C ASP A 739 6.64 -24.88 -4.53
N PHE A 740 6.11 -23.93 -5.29
CA PHE A 740 5.19 -24.23 -6.37
C PHE A 740 5.94 -24.46 -7.68
N ILE A 741 6.52 -25.66 -7.80
CA ILE A 741 7.35 -26.06 -8.94
C ILE A 741 6.59 -25.90 -10.28
N GLY A 742 7.23 -25.25 -11.25
CA GLY A 742 6.66 -24.88 -12.56
C GLY A 742 5.66 -23.71 -12.53
N GLY A 743 5.34 -23.17 -11.36
CA GLY A 743 4.39 -22.07 -11.21
C GLY A 743 4.94 -20.70 -11.60
N ALA A 744 6.27 -20.56 -11.70
CA ALA A 744 6.98 -19.29 -11.81
C ALA A 744 7.47 -18.94 -13.22
N ASP A 745 7.50 -19.88 -14.16
CA ASP A 745 8.18 -19.73 -15.46
C ASP A 745 7.75 -18.50 -16.27
N ARG A 746 6.47 -18.10 -16.19
CA ARG A 746 5.96 -16.92 -16.90
C ARG A 746 6.27 -15.60 -16.20
N TRP A 747 6.61 -15.62 -14.91
CA TRP A 747 6.77 -14.42 -14.08
C TRP A 747 7.72 -13.36 -14.65
N PRO A 748 8.92 -13.71 -15.18
CA PRO A 748 9.88 -12.70 -15.61
C PRO A 748 9.29 -11.78 -16.68
N GLU A 749 8.63 -12.34 -17.70
CA GLU A 749 8.07 -11.56 -18.82
C GLU A 749 6.60 -11.16 -18.65
N ALA A 750 5.88 -11.77 -17.71
CA ALA A 750 4.46 -11.49 -17.44
C ALA A 750 4.17 -9.98 -17.26
N SER A 751 3.01 -9.56 -17.75
CA SER A 751 2.41 -8.25 -17.42
C SER A 751 2.10 -8.15 -15.92
N TYR A 752 1.82 -6.94 -15.42
CA TYR A 752 1.48 -6.77 -14.00
C TYR A 752 0.21 -7.50 -13.58
N ALA A 753 -0.79 -7.58 -14.46
CA ALA A 753 -2.01 -8.34 -14.21
C ALA A 753 -1.73 -9.85 -14.11
N GLU A 754 -0.92 -10.38 -15.02
CA GLU A 754 -0.51 -11.79 -14.99
C GLU A 754 0.38 -12.11 -13.78
N ARG A 755 1.26 -11.20 -13.36
CA ARG A 755 2.04 -11.39 -12.11
C ARG A 755 1.14 -11.45 -10.89
N GLU A 756 0.09 -10.62 -10.81
CA GLU A 756 -0.89 -10.72 -9.72
C GLU A 756 -1.63 -12.07 -9.75
N GLU A 757 -2.05 -12.54 -10.93
CA GLU A 757 -2.65 -13.87 -11.09
C GLU A 757 -1.70 -14.98 -10.60
N ILE A 758 -0.44 -14.94 -11.03
CA ILE A 758 0.59 -15.90 -10.62
C ILE A 758 0.78 -15.85 -9.09
N ALA A 759 0.88 -14.66 -8.49
CA ALA A 759 1.04 -14.48 -7.05
C ALA A 759 -0.15 -15.03 -6.26
N LEU A 760 -1.38 -14.83 -6.73
CA LEU A 760 -2.60 -15.39 -6.14
C LEU A 760 -2.66 -16.92 -6.29
N ARG A 761 -2.17 -17.47 -7.42
CA ARG A 761 -2.07 -18.91 -7.62
C ARG A 761 -1.11 -19.55 -6.60
N HIS A 762 0.04 -18.94 -6.35
CA HIS A 762 0.99 -19.38 -5.32
C HIS A 762 0.38 -19.31 -3.91
N LEU A 763 -0.35 -18.23 -3.61
CA LEU A 763 -1.03 -18.06 -2.33
C LEU A 763 -2.07 -19.16 -2.10
N LYS A 764 -2.90 -19.43 -3.11
CA LYS A 764 -3.91 -20.49 -3.07
C LYS A 764 -3.27 -21.87 -2.93
N TYR A 765 -2.19 -22.14 -3.67
CA TYR A 765 -1.43 -23.37 -3.58
C TYR A 765 -0.94 -23.63 -2.15
N GLN A 766 -0.29 -22.65 -1.51
CA GLN A 766 0.20 -22.82 -0.15
C GLN A 766 -0.90 -22.88 0.90
N LYS A 767 -1.95 -22.05 0.79
CA LYS A 767 -3.12 -22.17 1.69
C LYS A 767 -3.73 -23.57 1.65
N GLY A 768 -3.90 -24.13 0.44
CA GLY A 768 -4.45 -25.46 0.29
C GLY A 768 -3.48 -26.54 0.75
N LEU A 769 -2.17 -26.40 0.50
CA LEU A 769 -1.14 -27.31 1.02
C LEU A 769 -1.23 -27.42 2.53
N MET A 770 -1.33 -26.26 3.20
CA MET A 770 -1.39 -26.22 4.65
C MET A 770 -2.66 -26.85 5.20
N TRP A 771 -3.79 -26.58 4.55
CA TRP A 771 -5.05 -27.19 4.91
C TRP A 771 -5.04 -28.71 4.69
N THR A 772 -4.53 -29.21 3.56
CA THR A 772 -4.41 -30.65 3.27
C THR A 772 -3.57 -31.35 4.32
N LEU A 773 -2.40 -30.80 4.64
CA LEU A 773 -1.48 -31.38 5.62
C LEU A 773 -2.08 -31.45 7.02
N ALA A 774 -2.90 -30.48 7.42
CA ALA A 774 -3.55 -30.46 8.73
C ALA A 774 -4.81 -31.35 8.80
N ASN A 775 -5.53 -31.56 7.69
CA ASN A 775 -6.91 -32.08 7.74
C ASN A 775 -7.18 -33.35 6.92
N ASN A 776 -6.40 -33.67 5.88
CA ASN A 776 -6.74 -34.78 4.99
C ASN A 776 -6.43 -36.15 5.65
N PRO A 777 -7.38 -37.11 5.69
CA PRO A 777 -7.20 -38.39 6.38
C PRO A 777 -6.08 -39.27 5.81
N ARG A 778 -5.69 -39.09 4.54
CA ARG A 778 -4.56 -39.79 3.90
C ARG A 778 -3.20 -39.26 4.34
N VAL A 779 -3.13 -38.07 4.95
CA VAL A 779 -1.90 -37.54 5.55
C VAL A 779 -1.69 -38.21 6.91
N PRO A 780 -0.51 -38.82 7.23
CA PRO A 780 -0.28 -39.48 8.51
C PRO A 780 -0.65 -38.62 9.73
N GLU A 781 -1.25 -39.23 10.76
CA GLU A 781 -1.80 -38.52 11.92
C GLU A 781 -0.77 -37.63 12.63
N ARG A 782 0.46 -38.14 12.80
CA ARG A 782 1.57 -37.37 13.36
C ARG A 782 1.81 -36.05 12.59
N ILE A 783 1.69 -36.08 11.27
CA ILE A 783 1.88 -34.90 10.42
C ILE A 783 0.72 -33.93 10.60
N ARG A 784 -0.52 -34.44 10.58
CA ARG A 784 -1.71 -33.62 10.83
C ARG A 784 -1.64 -32.89 12.17
N ASN A 785 -1.30 -33.61 13.24
CA ASN A 785 -1.21 -33.06 14.58
C ASN A 785 -0.12 -31.99 14.71
N GLU A 786 1.06 -32.21 14.11
CA GLU A 786 2.13 -31.22 14.10
C GLU A 786 1.73 -29.98 13.29
N VAL A 787 1.16 -30.14 12.09
CA VAL A 787 0.79 -28.99 11.26
C VAL A 787 -0.38 -28.20 11.87
N ALA A 788 -1.38 -28.87 12.45
CA ALA A 788 -2.51 -28.24 13.13
C ALA A 788 -2.12 -27.46 14.40
N ARG A 789 -0.92 -27.70 14.95
CA ARG A 789 -0.36 -26.89 16.03
C ARG A 789 -0.02 -25.47 15.55
N TRP A 790 0.37 -25.31 14.30
CA TRP A 790 0.79 -24.03 13.73
C TRP A 790 -0.37 -23.28 13.07
N GLY A 791 -0.21 -21.98 12.91
CA GLY A 791 -1.09 -21.11 12.12
C GLY A 791 -0.40 -19.81 11.77
N MET A 792 -1.04 -18.97 10.95
CA MET A 792 -0.50 -17.66 10.60
C MET A 792 -0.49 -16.74 11.82
N CYS A 793 0.39 -15.75 11.84
CA CYS A 793 0.49 -14.78 12.92
C CYS A 793 -0.55 -13.65 12.75
N LYS A 794 -1.26 -13.27 13.82
CA LYS A 794 -2.19 -12.12 13.81
C LYS A 794 -1.47 -10.77 13.76
N ASP A 795 -0.25 -10.73 14.29
CA ASP A 795 0.53 -9.50 14.45
C ASP A 795 1.57 -9.27 13.33
N GLU A 796 1.69 -10.20 12.37
CA GLU A 796 2.55 -10.07 11.20
C GLU A 796 1.72 -9.73 9.95
N PHE A 797 2.31 -8.95 9.05
CA PHE A 797 1.71 -8.56 7.76
C PHE A 797 0.33 -7.88 7.89
N VAL A 798 0.13 -7.15 8.99
CA VAL A 798 -1.10 -6.41 9.25
C VAL A 798 -1.30 -5.34 8.18
N GLY A 799 -2.46 -5.35 7.50
CA GLY A 799 -2.79 -4.41 6.42
C GLY A 799 -2.30 -4.83 5.03
N GLU A 800 -1.72 -6.03 4.87
CA GLU A 800 -1.31 -6.58 3.58
C GLU A 800 -2.44 -7.45 2.96
N ARG A 801 -2.15 -8.71 2.58
CA ARG A 801 -3.15 -9.61 1.95
C ARG A 801 -4.21 -10.15 2.93
N GLY A 802 -4.09 -9.82 4.22
CA GLY A 802 -5.00 -10.26 5.28
C GLY A 802 -4.75 -11.70 5.76
N GLY A 803 -5.23 -12.01 6.97
CA GLY A 803 -5.12 -13.36 7.55
C GLY A 803 -3.69 -13.80 7.86
N GLY A 804 -2.78 -12.85 8.09
CA GLY A 804 -1.36 -13.10 8.39
C GLY A 804 -0.50 -13.48 7.18
N TRP A 805 -0.96 -13.19 5.95
CA TRP A 805 -0.22 -13.43 4.72
C TRP A 805 0.43 -12.14 4.19
N GLN A 806 1.68 -12.26 3.78
CA GLN A 806 2.46 -11.18 3.18
C GLN A 806 2.04 -10.89 1.73
N TYR A 807 2.34 -9.67 1.27
CA TYR A 807 2.25 -9.28 -0.13
C TYR A 807 3.41 -9.84 -0.97
N GLN A 808 4.62 -9.89 -0.40
CA GLN A 808 5.86 -10.24 -1.09
C GLN A 808 5.95 -11.75 -1.40
N LEU A 809 5.86 -12.09 -2.69
CA LEU A 809 6.22 -13.42 -3.19
C LEU A 809 7.75 -13.59 -3.19
N TYR A 810 8.26 -14.78 -2.87
CA TYR A 810 9.69 -15.07 -2.94
C TYR A 810 10.12 -15.31 -4.40
N VAL A 811 10.30 -14.22 -5.13
CA VAL A 811 10.91 -14.21 -6.45
C VAL A 811 12.39 -14.52 -6.30
N ARG A 812 12.77 -15.79 -6.54
CA ARG A 812 14.16 -16.24 -6.38
C ARG A 812 15.05 -15.80 -7.53
N GLU A 813 14.46 -15.64 -8.71
CA GLU A 813 15.16 -15.36 -9.95
C GLU A 813 14.15 -14.92 -11.01
N ALA A 814 14.43 -13.82 -11.69
CA ALA A 814 13.66 -13.38 -12.86
C ALA A 814 14.59 -13.03 -14.02
N ARG A 815 14.65 -11.76 -14.43
CA ARG A 815 15.68 -11.30 -15.38
C ARG A 815 17.02 -11.18 -14.67
N ARG A 816 18.09 -11.59 -15.35
CA ARG A 816 19.47 -11.32 -14.92
C ARG A 816 20.13 -10.45 -15.99
N MET A 817 20.73 -9.34 -15.59
CA MET A 817 21.43 -8.46 -16.52
C MET A 817 22.57 -9.21 -17.23
N VAL A 818 22.90 -8.85 -18.47
CA VAL A 818 24.14 -9.26 -19.13
C VAL A 818 25.07 -8.04 -19.21
N GLY A 819 25.79 -7.78 -18.13
CA GLY A 819 26.61 -6.58 -17.92
C GLY A 819 28.03 -6.67 -18.45
N GLU A 820 28.92 -5.80 -17.95
CA GLU A 820 30.36 -5.83 -18.30
C GLU A 820 31.05 -7.12 -17.85
N TYR A 821 30.59 -7.72 -16.76
CA TYR A 821 31.14 -8.95 -16.21
C TYR A 821 30.01 -9.90 -15.80
N VAL A 822 29.99 -11.11 -16.35
CA VAL A 822 29.03 -12.16 -15.93
C VAL A 822 29.69 -13.02 -14.87
N MET A 823 29.13 -13.04 -13.66
CA MET A 823 29.55 -13.96 -12.60
C MET A 823 29.10 -15.39 -12.94
N THR A 824 29.97 -16.38 -12.71
CA THR A 824 29.72 -17.78 -13.09
C THR A 824 30.14 -18.73 -11.96
N GLU A 825 29.90 -20.02 -12.18
CA GLU A 825 30.42 -21.10 -11.33
C GLU A 825 31.92 -20.94 -11.00
N HIS A 826 32.72 -20.38 -11.91
CA HIS A 826 34.17 -20.24 -11.74
C HIS A 826 34.55 -19.27 -10.62
N GLU A 827 33.84 -18.15 -10.48
CA GLU A 827 34.06 -17.21 -9.36
C GLU A 827 33.58 -17.81 -8.05
N CYS A 828 32.39 -18.42 -8.08
CA CYS A 828 31.81 -19.16 -6.97
C CYS A 828 32.79 -20.18 -6.37
N ARG A 829 33.44 -20.99 -7.22
CA ARG A 829 34.45 -21.99 -6.80
C ARG A 829 35.84 -21.40 -6.51
N GLY A 830 36.05 -20.12 -6.77
CA GLY A 830 37.36 -19.48 -6.65
C GLY A 830 38.41 -20.02 -7.65
N ASN A 831 37.95 -20.52 -8.81
CA ASN A 831 38.79 -20.84 -9.96
C ASN A 831 39.22 -19.57 -10.70
N ARG A 832 38.38 -18.54 -10.62
CA ARG A 832 38.64 -17.18 -11.12
C ARG A 832 38.35 -16.18 -10.01
N VAL A 833 39.13 -15.10 -9.96
CA VAL A 833 38.96 -14.03 -8.99
C VAL A 833 38.41 -12.80 -9.70
N ALA A 834 37.35 -12.20 -9.16
CA ALA A 834 36.81 -10.96 -9.67
C ALA A 834 37.86 -9.83 -9.55
N PRO A 835 38.22 -9.14 -10.65
CA PRO A 835 39.27 -8.12 -10.65
C PRO A 835 38.90 -6.85 -9.88
N ARG A 836 37.60 -6.50 -9.80
CA ARG A 836 37.09 -5.27 -9.19
C ARG A 836 36.06 -5.58 -8.09
N PRO A 837 36.44 -6.22 -6.97
CA PRO A 837 35.51 -6.61 -5.92
C PRO A 837 34.75 -5.44 -5.30
N VAL A 838 33.42 -5.55 -5.22
CA VAL A 838 32.55 -4.58 -4.53
C VAL A 838 31.74 -5.18 -3.39
N ALA A 839 31.60 -6.50 -3.35
CA ALA A 839 30.97 -7.23 -2.24
C ALA A 839 31.53 -8.65 -2.17
N LEU A 840 31.19 -9.38 -1.10
CA LEU A 840 31.44 -10.81 -0.95
C LEU A 840 30.12 -11.58 -0.96
N ALA A 841 30.09 -12.70 -1.66
CA ALA A 841 29.10 -13.75 -1.47
C ALA A 841 29.76 -14.98 -0.84
N THR A 842 28.96 -15.78 -0.14
CA THR A 842 29.49 -16.90 0.67
C THR A 842 28.55 -18.11 0.73
N TYR A 843 27.35 -18.00 0.15
CA TYR A 843 26.40 -19.11 0.14
C TYR A 843 26.79 -20.13 -0.95
N GLY A 844 26.39 -21.40 -0.78
CA GLY A 844 26.58 -22.39 -1.84
C GLY A 844 25.78 -22.04 -3.10
N MET A 845 26.09 -22.71 -4.21
CA MET A 845 25.25 -22.62 -5.41
C MET A 845 23.97 -23.41 -5.15
N ASP A 846 22.91 -22.67 -4.85
CA ASP A 846 21.60 -23.17 -4.42
C ASP A 846 20.51 -22.78 -5.43
N SER A 847 20.12 -23.75 -6.25
CA SER A 847 19.00 -23.66 -7.18
C SER A 847 17.87 -24.60 -6.75
N HIS A 848 16.64 -24.10 -6.73
CA HIS A 848 15.45 -24.88 -6.43
C HIS A 848 14.90 -25.61 -7.66
N ASN A 849 14.11 -26.65 -7.44
CA ASN A 849 13.41 -27.38 -8.51
C ASN A 849 12.65 -26.42 -9.45
N CYS A 850 12.79 -26.64 -10.75
CA CYS A 850 12.15 -25.85 -11.81
C CYS A 850 10.92 -26.57 -12.38
N ARG A 851 10.94 -27.91 -12.49
CA ARG A 851 9.85 -28.70 -13.11
C ARG A 851 9.63 -30.07 -12.46
N ARG A 852 8.52 -30.73 -12.80
CA ARG A 852 8.23 -32.13 -12.48
C ARG A 852 7.98 -32.90 -13.76
N TYR A 853 8.63 -34.05 -13.94
CA TYR A 853 8.55 -34.80 -15.19
C TYR A 853 8.33 -36.29 -14.98
N VAL A 854 7.70 -36.94 -15.96
CA VAL A 854 7.56 -38.41 -15.98
C VAL A 854 8.83 -39.03 -16.53
N THR A 855 9.47 -39.89 -15.73
CA THR A 855 10.68 -40.63 -16.12
C THR A 855 10.39 -41.70 -17.16
N LYS A 856 11.45 -42.20 -17.84
CA LYS A 856 11.37 -43.37 -18.73
C LYS A 856 10.83 -44.65 -18.04
N LYS A 857 10.88 -44.71 -16.70
CA LYS A 857 10.33 -45.80 -15.88
C LYS A 857 8.85 -45.62 -15.52
N GLY A 858 8.22 -44.50 -15.89
CA GLY A 858 6.78 -44.26 -15.71
C GLY A 858 6.36 -43.59 -14.39
N PHE A 859 7.30 -43.22 -13.53
CA PHE A 859 7.04 -42.45 -12.30
C PHE A 859 7.54 -41.00 -12.39
N VAL A 860 7.09 -40.11 -11.51
CA VAL A 860 7.49 -38.70 -11.49
C VAL A 860 8.72 -38.42 -10.64
N LEU A 861 9.58 -37.51 -11.11
CA LEU A 861 10.68 -36.89 -10.36
C LEU A 861 10.62 -35.36 -10.49
N ASN A 862 11.25 -34.64 -9.56
CA ASN A 862 11.47 -33.20 -9.73
C ASN A 862 12.83 -32.95 -10.38
N GLU A 863 12.94 -31.87 -11.16
CA GLU A 863 14.16 -31.45 -11.85
C GLU A 863 14.48 -29.99 -11.57
N GLY A 864 15.77 -29.66 -11.52
CA GLY A 864 16.31 -28.30 -11.38
C GLY A 864 17.00 -28.02 -10.05
N ASN A 865 16.80 -28.87 -9.02
CA ASN A 865 17.41 -28.63 -7.72
C ASN A 865 18.91 -28.96 -7.70
N ILE A 866 19.74 -27.97 -7.37
CA ILE A 866 21.18 -28.11 -7.19
C ILE A 866 21.58 -27.42 -5.89
N GLU A 867 22.20 -28.18 -5.00
CA GLU A 867 22.72 -27.71 -3.72
C GLU A 867 24.21 -28.08 -3.63
N ASP A 868 25.07 -27.23 -4.20
CA ASP A 868 26.52 -27.45 -4.19
C ASP A 868 27.24 -26.44 -3.28
N TYR A 869 27.68 -26.95 -2.13
CA TYR A 869 28.45 -26.20 -1.14
C TYR A 869 29.95 -26.52 -1.23
N SER A 870 30.40 -27.18 -2.29
CA SER A 870 31.80 -27.50 -2.50
C SER A 870 32.51 -26.50 -3.41
N ARG A 871 33.75 -26.19 -3.05
CA ARG A 871 34.70 -25.52 -3.92
C ARG A 871 35.08 -26.40 -5.12
N ASN A 872 35.14 -27.72 -4.91
CA ASN A 872 35.51 -28.66 -5.96
C ASN A 872 34.29 -29.08 -6.78
N PRO A 873 34.44 -29.31 -8.09
CA PRO A 873 33.33 -29.78 -8.92
C PRO A 873 32.84 -31.16 -8.50
N PRO A 874 31.60 -31.56 -8.89
CA PRO A 874 31.07 -32.88 -8.60
C PRO A 874 32.03 -34.01 -9.00
N GLY A 875 32.13 -35.04 -8.14
CA GLY A 875 33.04 -36.17 -8.35
C GLY A 875 34.47 -35.95 -7.85
N LYS A 876 34.79 -34.78 -7.30
CA LYS A 876 36.04 -34.49 -6.58
C LYS A 876 35.84 -34.47 -5.06
N PRO A 877 36.92 -34.55 -4.24
CA PRO A 877 36.81 -34.48 -2.78
C PRO A 877 36.11 -33.21 -2.33
N PHE A 878 35.22 -33.33 -1.35
CA PHE A 878 34.50 -32.17 -0.81
C PHE A 878 35.47 -31.23 -0.09
N GLU A 879 35.62 -30.02 -0.60
CA GLU A 879 36.18 -28.88 0.13
C GLU A 879 35.08 -27.82 0.27
N ARG A 880 34.88 -27.25 1.46
CA ARG A 880 33.82 -26.28 1.70
C ARG A 880 34.06 -24.97 0.95
N PHE A 881 32.97 -24.45 0.39
CA PHE A 881 32.90 -23.12 -0.22
C PHE A 881 33.59 -22.04 0.63
N GLN A 882 34.27 -21.11 -0.03
CA GLN A 882 34.91 -19.95 0.59
C GLN A 882 34.18 -18.68 0.15
N PRO A 883 34.22 -17.58 0.94
CA PRO A 883 33.70 -16.30 0.48
C PRO A 883 34.44 -15.87 -0.78
N TYR A 884 33.69 -15.42 -1.78
CA TYR A 884 34.22 -15.02 -3.07
C TYR A 884 33.77 -13.59 -3.42
N PRO A 885 34.62 -12.83 -4.11
CA PRO A 885 34.30 -11.47 -4.52
C PRO A 885 33.30 -11.42 -5.67
N ILE A 886 32.40 -10.43 -5.62
CA ILE A 886 31.52 -10.04 -6.73
C ILE A 886 32.13 -8.82 -7.44
N ASP A 887 32.29 -8.91 -8.76
CA ASP A 887 32.88 -7.85 -9.58
C ASP A 887 31.94 -6.64 -9.70
N TYR A 888 32.51 -5.44 -9.74
CA TYR A 888 31.79 -4.21 -10.07
C TYR A 888 31.06 -4.31 -11.42
N GLY A 889 31.68 -4.93 -12.42
CA GLY A 889 31.07 -5.14 -13.74
C GLY A 889 29.81 -6.00 -13.74
N ALA A 890 29.55 -6.74 -12.65
CA ALA A 890 28.32 -7.53 -12.50
C ALA A 890 27.10 -6.67 -12.19
N ILE A 891 27.29 -5.46 -11.65
CA ILE A 891 26.21 -4.50 -11.38
C ILE A 891 26.16 -3.35 -12.39
N VAL A 892 27.01 -3.39 -13.42
CA VAL A 892 27.15 -2.35 -14.45
C VAL A 892 26.72 -2.88 -15.83
N PRO A 893 25.79 -2.19 -16.54
CA PRO A 893 25.45 -2.51 -17.92
C PRO A 893 26.65 -2.42 -18.86
N LYS A 894 26.61 -3.13 -20.00
CA LYS A 894 27.66 -2.98 -21.01
C LYS A 894 27.78 -1.53 -21.49
N ARG A 895 29.00 -1.12 -21.82
CA ARG A 895 29.26 0.19 -22.41
C ARG A 895 28.38 0.39 -23.65
N GLY A 896 27.68 1.52 -23.69
CA GLY A 896 26.78 1.90 -24.78
C GLY A 896 25.30 1.58 -24.54
N GLU A 897 24.95 0.67 -23.64
CA GLU A 897 23.54 0.32 -23.37
C GLU A 897 22.85 1.34 -22.47
N CYS A 898 23.43 1.57 -21.29
CA CYS A 898 22.94 2.56 -20.33
C CYS A 898 24.07 3.13 -19.48
N SER A 899 24.30 4.45 -19.55
CA SER A 899 25.46 5.12 -18.93
C SER A 899 25.24 5.55 -17.47
N ASN A 900 24.00 5.51 -16.97
CA ASN A 900 23.65 5.99 -15.63
C ASN A 900 22.70 5.05 -14.86
N LEU A 901 22.79 3.74 -15.14
CA LEU A 901 22.01 2.70 -14.45
C LEU A 901 22.95 1.71 -13.75
N LEU A 902 22.65 1.36 -12.50
CA LEU A 902 23.30 0.29 -11.74
C LEU A 902 22.27 -0.75 -11.29
N VAL A 903 22.67 -2.02 -11.22
CA VAL A 903 21.75 -3.15 -11.01
C VAL A 903 22.27 -4.07 -9.90
N PRO A 904 21.99 -3.78 -8.62
CA PRO A 904 22.51 -4.57 -7.49
C PRO A 904 21.73 -5.85 -7.16
N VAL A 905 20.50 -6.04 -7.68
CA VAL A 905 19.68 -7.23 -7.37
C VAL A 905 19.68 -8.22 -8.53
N CYS A 906 19.19 -7.81 -9.69
CA CYS A 906 19.18 -8.60 -10.93
C CYS A 906 20.56 -8.60 -11.61
N VAL A 907 21.62 -8.83 -10.82
CA VAL A 907 23.02 -8.74 -11.24
C VAL A 907 23.35 -9.65 -12.41
N SER A 908 24.46 -9.34 -13.07
CA SER A 908 24.95 -10.17 -14.15
C SER A 908 25.62 -11.45 -13.64
N ALA A 909 24.89 -12.55 -13.79
CA ALA A 909 25.32 -13.88 -13.39
C ALA A 909 24.68 -14.97 -14.26
N SER A 910 25.38 -16.10 -14.39
CA SER A 910 24.74 -17.36 -14.82
C SER A 910 23.69 -17.79 -13.79
N HIS A 911 22.71 -18.60 -14.22
CA HIS A 911 21.66 -19.10 -13.32
C HIS A 911 22.21 -19.72 -12.03
N ILE A 912 23.23 -20.57 -12.14
CA ILE A 912 23.76 -21.29 -10.98
C ILE A 912 24.57 -20.38 -10.04
N ALA A 913 25.33 -19.43 -10.59
CA ALA A 913 26.04 -18.43 -9.79
C ALA A 913 25.07 -17.47 -9.09
N PHE A 914 23.97 -17.09 -9.76
CA PHE A 914 22.92 -16.27 -9.18
C PHE A 914 22.29 -16.94 -7.94
N GLY A 915 22.12 -18.26 -7.97
CA GLY A 915 21.68 -19.06 -6.82
C GLY A 915 22.52 -18.85 -5.55
N SER A 916 23.80 -18.53 -5.69
CA SER A 916 24.70 -18.19 -4.58
C SER A 916 24.67 -16.70 -4.20
N ILE A 917 24.55 -15.80 -5.19
CA ILE A 917 24.62 -14.34 -4.98
C ILE A 917 23.32 -13.77 -4.40
N ARG A 918 22.15 -14.36 -4.70
CA ARG A 918 20.81 -13.80 -4.44
C ARG A 918 20.37 -13.64 -2.97
N MET A 919 21.29 -13.74 -2.01
CA MET A 919 20.97 -13.68 -0.58
C MET A 919 20.83 -12.22 -0.11
N GLU A 920 19.84 -11.94 0.73
CA GLU A 920 19.55 -10.58 1.22
C GLU A 920 20.77 -9.82 1.82
N PRO A 921 21.67 -10.44 2.62
CA PRO A 921 22.88 -9.75 3.09
C PRO A 921 23.79 -9.25 1.95
N VAL A 922 23.87 -10.03 0.87
CA VAL A 922 24.65 -9.69 -0.32
C VAL A 922 23.99 -8.52 -1.05
N PHE A 923 22.66 -8.52 -1.16
CA PHE A 923 21.90 -7.40 -1.73
C PHE A 923 22.07 -6.10 -0.93
N PHE A 924 22.08 -6.14 0.40
CA PHE A 924 22.45 -4.95 1.21
C PHE A 924 23.84 -4.40 0.81
N ALA A 925 24.84 -5.28 0.68
CA ALA A 925 26.21 -4.89 0.33
C ALA A 925 26.29 -4.34 -1.11
N LEU A 926 25.63 -4.99 -2.07
CA LEU A 926 25.60 -4.54 -3.46
C LEU A 926 24.83 -3.23 -3.63
N GLY A 927 23.75 -3.01 -2.87
CA GLY A 927 23.04 -1.73 -2.82
C GLY A 927 23.92 -0.59 -2.32
N GLN A 928 24.69 -0.81 -1.25
CA GLN A 928 25.69 0.16 -0.76
C GLN A 928 26.78 0.44 -1.81
N ALA A 929 27.26 -0.60 -2.50
CA ALA A 929 28.26 -0.45 -3.55
C ALA A 929 27.74 0.35 -4.76
N ALA A 930 26.53 0.02 -5.24
CA ALA A 930 25.87 0.72 -6.33
C ALA A 930 25.64 2.20 -5.99
N ALA A 931 25.14 2.51 -4.79
CA ALA A 931 24.97 3.90 -4.36
C ALA A 931 26.28 4.68 -4.28
N THR A 932 27.35 4.04 -3.83
CA THR A 932 28.68 4.67 -3.75
C THR A 932 29.21 4.99 -5.14
N ALA A 933 29.12 4.04 -6.07
CA ALA A 933 29.52 4.24 -7.46
C ALA A 933 28.66 5.31 -8.17
N ALA A 934 27.34 5.29 -7.96
CA ALA A 934 26.43 6.32 -8.50
C ALA A 934 26.80 7.72 -8.01
N SER A 935 27.14 7.85 -6.72
CA SER A 935 27.52 9.13 -6.12
C SER A 935 28.85 9.64 -6.68
N GLN A 936 29.84 8.77 -6.84
CA GLN A 936 31.13 9.11 -7.47
C GLN A 936 30.95 9.47 -8.94
N ALA A 937 30.13 8.73 -9.69
CA ALA A 937 29.84 9.05 -11.08
C ALA A 937 29.14 10.42 -11.24
N ILE A 938 28.29 10.82 -10.28
CA ILE A 938 27.71 12.17 -10.26
C ILE A 938 28.79 13.23 -10.02
N GLU A 939 29.68 13.00 -9.05
CA GLU A 939 30.76 13.94 -8.71
C GLU A 939 31.74 14.12 -9.86
N ASP A 940 32.13 13.01 -10.49
CA ASP A 940 33.11 12.97 -11.59
C ASP A 940 32.48 13.24 -12.95
N CYS A 941 31.15 13.41 -13.00
CA CYS A 941 30.37 13.64 -14.21
C CYS A 941 30.63 12.59 -15.31
N CYS A 942 30.82 11.33 -14.91
CA CYS A 942 31.16 10.22 -15.79
C CYS A 942 30.04 9.18 -15.90
N ALA A 943 30.17 8.26 -16.87
CA ALA A 943 29.29 7.11 -16.95
C ALA A 943 29.65 6.10 -15.84
N VAL A 944 28.70 5.25 -15.44
CA VAL A 944 28.96 4.22 -14.41
C VAL A 944 30.07 3.24 -14.83
N GLN A 945 30.27 3.04 -16.13
CA GLN A 945 31.37 2.23 -16.67
C GLN A 945 32.76 2.88 -16.48
N ASP A 946 32.81 4.18 -16.22
CA ASP A 946 34.04 4.99 -16.14
C ASP A 946 34.38 5.41 -14.70
N VAL A 947 33.68 4.89 -13.70
CA VAL A 947 33.99 5.13 -12.27
C VAL A 947 35.37 4.57 -11.94
N ASP A 948 36.22 5.39 -11.33
CA ASP A 948 37.54 4.96 -10.85
C ASP A 948 37.36 3.90 -9.75
N TYR A 949 37.74 2.67 -10.08
CA TYR A 949 37.60 1.54 -9.14
C TYR A 949 38.50 1.67 -7.91
N GLY A 950 39.69 2.28 -8.01
CA GLY A 950 40.57 2.51 -6.86
C GLY A 950 39.89 3.39 -5.82
N ARG A 951 39.31 4.51 -6.27
CA ARG A 951 38.55 5.43 -5.44
C ARG A 951 37.26 4.81 -4.89
N LEU A 952 36.55 4.01 -5.70
CA LEU A 952 35.38 3.25 -5.25
C LEU A 952 35.77 2.29 -4.12
N ARG A 953 36.80 1.47 -4.34
CA ARG A 953 37.31 0.49 -3.37
C ARG A 953 37.69 1.16 -2.05
N GLU A 954 38.46 2.25 -2.10
CA GLU A 954 38.84 3.01 -0.91
C GLU A 954 37.63 3.49 -0.11
N ARG A 955 36.62 4.02 -0.81
CA ARG A 955 35.40 4.49 -0.15
C ARG A 955 34.61 3.35 0.49
N LEU A 956 34.43 2.23 -0.20
CA LEU A 956 33.72 1.06 0.34
C LEU A 956 34.39 0.52 1.61
N LEU A 957 35.73 0.40 1.60
CA LEU A 957 36.48 -0.03 2.78
C LEU A 957 36.37 0.97 3.94
N LYS A 958 36.40 2.28 3.65
CA LYS A 958 36.21 3.34 4.64
C LYS A 958 34.81 3.28 5.28
N ASP A 959 33.78 2.95 4.50
CA ASP A 959 32.42 2.75 4.98
C ASP A 959 32.21 1.35 5.61
N GLY A 960 33.29 0.60 5.84
CA GLY A 960 33.30 -0.66 6.57
C GLY A 960 32.84 -1.88 5.77
N GLN A 961 32.69 -1.76 4.45
CA GLN A 961 32.33 -2.89 3.57
C GLN A 961 33.51 -3.87 3.45
N ARG A 962 33.19 -5.16 3.26
CA ARG A 962 34.18 -6.22 3.10
C ARG A 962 34.28 -6.62 1.62
N LEU A 963 35.51 -6.58 1.09
CA LEU A 963 35.81 -6.89 -0.31
C LEU A 963 36.70 -8.13 -0.47
N SER A 964 37.23 -8.64 0.64
CA SER A 964 38.07 -9.84 0.73
C SER A 964 38.04 -10.37 2.16
N LEU A 965 38.17 -11.68 2.34
CA LEU A 965 38.28 -12.32 3.65
C LEU A 965 39.36 -13.41 3.60
N LYS A 966 40.33 -13.44 4.53
CA LYS A 966 41.31 -14.55 4.58
C LYS A 966 40.79 -15.65 5.48
N ARG A 967 41.17 -16.90 5.19
CA ARG A 967 40.75 -18.11 5.95
C ARG A 967 41.20 -18.12 7.43
N LYS A 968 42.10 -17.22 7.84
CA LYS A 968 42.49 -17.04 9.26
C LYS A 968 41.57 -16.08 10.01
N ASP A 969 40.69 -15.36 9.31
CA ASP A 969 39.88 -14.27 9.84
C ASP A 969 38.47 -14.73 10.27
N TYR A 970 38.16 -16.04 10.18
CA TYR A 970 36.86 -16.63 10.56
C TYR A 970 36.97 -18.12 10.90
#